data_AF-A0A667ZBB4-F1
#
_entry.id   AF-A0A667ZBB4-F1
#
_cell.length_a   1.000
_cell.length_b   1.000
_cell.length_c   1.000
_cell.angle_alpha   90.00
_cell.angle_beta   90.00
_cell.angle_gamma   90.00
#
_symmetry.space_group_name_H-M   'P 1'
#
loop_
_entity.id
_entity.type
_entity.pdbx_description
1 polymer ?
#
loop_
_entity_poly.entity_id
_entity_poly.type
_entity_poly.pdbx_seq_one_letter_code
_entity_poly.pdbx_strand_id
1 'polypeptide(L)'
;AEHYQAATLMKGEVNLWDEMILIHHPACFFFISSDMLESNNLVTFEGLANSSSYHTFLLDEEKGRLMVGAKDHIFSFNLLNISKDYAQITWPASPSRRDECKWAGKDLSRECSNFIKVLQPFNQTHLYVCGTGAFHPVCAYLEVGRRPEDSVFRLEPHIENGRGKSPYDPKLLTASLLIDNELYSGTSADFMGRDFAIFRTLGKHHPIRTEQHDSRWLNDPRFVSVHLIPESDNPEDDKIYLFFRENAMDGEHAGKATHARIGQLCKNDLGGHRSLVNKWTTFLKARLVCSVPGLNGIDTHFDELQDVFLMSTKDPKNPIIYAVFTTSSNIFKGSAVCLYNMADIRRVFLGPYAHRDGPNYQWVPFQGRVPYPRPGTCPSKTFGGFGTTKDLPDEVITFARSHPAMFNPVYPINHRPIIVKTDVDYQFTQIVVDKVEAEDGQYDVMFIGTDMGTVLKVVSIPRGSWHDLEEVLLEEMTVFRQQLYLGSAIGVSQMPLHRCEVYGKACAECCLARDPYCAWDGTECSRYFPMAKRRTRRQDIRNGDPLTQCSDLGQATLLDKIVYGVENSSTFLECSPKSQRALTYWQGWSALHTILLAEERFIRTDQGLLIRTLSKKDSGIYLCQAVEHGFMQTLLKVTLEVIDTERLEDLLHRDEETAANSPVQDLSSPRETPNHKLWYRDFLSLAFANPHGHVHAHGLAAKWKHLQERQKGRNRRTHELERAPRSV
;
A
#
# COMPACT_ATOMS: atom_id res chain seq x y z
N ALA A 1 -29.35 -57.47 -5.83
CA ALA A 1 -29.76 -56.25 -5.11
C ALA A 1 -28.53 -55.70 -4.43
N GLU A 2 -27.70 -55.05 -5.24
CA GLU A 2 -26.36 -54.56 -4.92
C GLU A 2 -26.31 -53.09 -5.39
N HIS A 3 -25.33 -52.32 -4.91
CA HIS A 3 -25.34 -50.85 -4.85
C HIS A 3 -26.21 -50.25 -3.74
N TYR A 4 -25.73 -50.32 -2.49
CA TYR A 4 -25.92 -49.25 -1.48
C TYR A 4 -24.91 -49.39 -0.31
N GLN A 5 -23.61 -49.58 -0.62
CA GLN A 5 -22.56 -49.70 0.41
C GLN A 5 -21.13 -49.38 -0.11
N ALA A 6 -20.94 -48.21 -0.72
CA ALA A 6 -19.62 -47.75 -1.17
C ALA A 6 -19.53 -46.20 -1.33
N ALA A 7 -19.74 -45.44 -0.24
CA ALA A 7 -19.57 -43.98 -0.25
C ALA A 7 -19.28 -43.38 1.15
N THR A 8 -18.49 -44.08 1.99
CA THR A 8 -18.24 -43.64 3.38
C THR A 8 -16.83 -44.00 3.84
N LEU A 9 -15.82 -43.60 3.05
CA LEU A 9 -14.40 -43.49 3.38
C LEU A 9 -13.72 -42.81 2.17
N MET A 10 -12.67 -42.02 2.40
CA MET A 10 -11.93 -41.21 1.40
C MET A 10 -12.64 -39.98 0.83
N LYS A 11 -12.53 -38.85 1.55
CA LYS A 11 -11.90 -37.61 1.04
C LYS A 11 -11.85 -36.54 2.14
N GLY A 12 -10.80 -36.62 2.97
CA GLY A 12 -10.27 -35.44 3.62
C GLY A 12 -9.38 -34.71 2.62
N GLU A 13 -9.98 -33.86 1.78
CA GLU A 13 -9.21 -32.88 1.01
C GLU A 13 -9.08 -31.63 1.87
N VAL A 14 -7.83 -31.24 2.12
CA VAL A 14 -7.47 -30.06 2.90
C VAL A 14 -7.92 -28.83 2.11
N ASN A 15 -8.60 -27.89 2.77
CA ASN A 15 -8.77 -26.54 2.26
C ASN A 15 -7.38 -25.90 2.16
N LEU A 16 -6.75 -25.99 0.99
CA LEU A 16 -5.85 -24.95 0.53
C LEU A 16 -6.69 -23.83 -0.11
N TRP A 17 -6.08 -22.66 -0.29
CA TRP A 17 -6.70 -21.42 -0.80
C TRP A 17 -7.50 -20.61 0.24
N ASP A 18 -6.80 -20.13 1.27
CA ASP A 18 -7.21 -18.96 2.06
C ASP A 18 -6.49 -17.69 1.54
N GLU A 19 -7.21 -16.56 1.63
CA GLU A 19 -6.79 -15.14 1.61
C GLU A 19 -6.12 -14.55 0.32
N MET A 20 -6.89 -13.71 -0.39
CA MET A 20 -6.42 -12.81 -1.45
C MET A 20 -6.55 -11.32 -1.04
N ILE A 21 -5.56 -10.51 -1.44
CA ILE A 21 -5.26 -9.20 -0.85
C ILE A 21 -5.39 -8.08 -1.91
N LEU A 22 -6.06 -6.96 -1.59
CA LEU A 22 -6.35 -5.83 -2.49
C LEU A 22 -5.72 -4.51 -2.00
N ILE A 23 -4.94 -3.81 -2.83
CA ILE A 23 -4.38 -2.48 -2.50
C ILE A 23 -4.56 -1.50 -3.69
N HIS A 24 -5.25 -0.40 -3.39
CA HIS A 24 -5.52 0.75 -4.23
C HIS A 24 -4.43 1.81 -4.02
N HIS A 25 -3.98 2.48 -5.09
CA HIS A 25 -2.97 3.55 -4.96
C HIS A 25 -3.23 4.78 -5.86
N PRO A 26 -3.48 5.99 -5.29
CA PRO A 26 -3.91 7.17 -6.05
C PRO A 26 -2.79 8.01 -6.72
N ALA A 27 -1.50 7.64 -6.69
CA ALA A 27 -0.40 8.46 -7.25
C ALA A 27 0.10 8.03 -8.65
N CYS A 28 0.65 9.00 -9.40
CA CYS A 28 1.24 8.80 -10.73
C CYS A 28 2.75 8.54 -10.66
N PHE A 29 3.27 7.64 -11.51
CA PHE A 29 4.71 7.45 -11.72
C PHE A 29 5.16 7.86 -13.12
N PHE A 30 6.37 8.40 -13.16
CA PHE A 30 7.20 8.60 -14.34
C PHE A 30 8.60 8.04 -14.03
N PHE A 31 9.26 7.52 -15.06
CA PHE A 31 10.58 6.85 -15.07
C PHE A 31 10.59 5.38 -14.61
N ILE A 32 11.13 4.55 -15.50
CA ILE A 32 11.40 3.11 -15.34
C ILE A 32 12.86 2.90 -15.77
N SER A 33 13.62 2.10 -15.03
CA SER A 33 14.93 1.60 -15.47
C SER A 33 14.75 0.33 -16.30
N SER A 34 15.49 0.19 -17.41
CA SER A 34 15.40 -0.96 -18.32
C SER A 34 15.64 -2.31 -17.60
N ASP A 35 16.51 -2.33 -16.60
CA ASP A 35 16.89 -3.55 -15.87
C ASP A 35 15.74 -4.13 -15.01
N MET A 36 14.67 -3.37 -14.74
CA MET A 36 13.50 -3.87 -13.98
C MET A 36 12.56 -4.75 -14.81
N LEU A 37 12.56 -4.66 -16.15
CA LEU A 37 11.61 -5.39 -16.99
C LEU A 37 11.95 -6.86 -17.21
N GLU A 38 13.19 -7.31 -16.97
CA GLU A 38 13.63 -8.67 -17.32
C GLU A 38 13.17 -9.76 -16.33
N SER A 39 12.41 -9.40 -15.28
CA SER A 39 12.03 -10.32 -14.20
C SER A 39 10.70 -11.07 -14.48
N ASN A 40 10.81 -12.23 -15.15
CA ASN A 40 9.76 -13.17 -15.65
C ASN A 40 8.50 -13.60 -14.82
N ASN A 41 8.19 -13.07 -13.63
CA ASN A 41 7.15 -13.60 -12.71
C ASN A 41 6.06 -12.57 -12.35
N LEU A 42 5.85 -11.58 -13.22
CA LEU A 42 4.85 -10.53 -13.08
C LEU A 42 3.73 -10.74 -14.10
N VAL A 43 2.48 -10.53 -13.70
CA VAL A 43 1.36 -10.41 -14.64
C VAL A 43 0.78 -9.01 -14.48
N THR A 44 0.96 -8.15 -15.49
CA THR A 44 0.43 -6.78 -15.49
C THR A 44 -0.52 -6.59 -16.65
N PHE A 45 -1.66 -5.95 -16.37
CA PHE A 45 -2.51 -5.34 -17.36
C PHE A 45 -2.11 -3.86 -17.50
N GLU A 46 -1.47 -3.52 -18.63
CA GLU A 46 -1.27 -2.14 -19.04
C GLU A 46 -2.62 -1.52 -19.41
N GLY A 47 -2.93 -0.35 -18.84
CA GLY A 47 -4.19 0.33 -19.02
C GLY A 47 -4.43 0.80 -20.46
N LEU A 48 -5.71 0.96 -20.81
CA LEU A 48 -6.10 1.44 -22.14
C LEU A 48 -5.68 2.90 -22.32
N ALA A 49 -5.21 3.28 -23.51
CA ALA A 49 -4.74 4.65 -23.80
C ALA A 49 -5.78 5.77 -23.57
N ASN A 50 -7.07 5.43 -23.51
CA ASN A 50 -8.18 6.35 -23.23
C ASN A 50 -8.74 6.24 -21.79
N SER A 51 -8.24 5.30 -20.98
CA SER A 51 -8.65 5.05 -19.60
C SER A 51 -7.50 5.36 -18.61
N SER A 52 -7.84 5.38 -17.33
CA SER A 52 -6.91 5.62 -16.23
C SER A 52 -7.59 5.28 -14.91
N SER A 53 -6.86 5.44 -13.79
CA SER A 53 -7.45 5.47 -12.45
C SER A 53 -8.12 4.15 -12.04
N TYR A 54 -7.35 3.06 -12.12
CA TYR A 54 -7.77 1.70 -11.78
C TYR A 54 -7.77 1.53 -10.25
N HIS A 55 -8.71 2.22 -9.59
CA HIS A 55 -8.68 2.48 -8.14
C HIS A 55 -9.93 1.99 -7.39
N THR A 56 -10.83 1.24 -8.04
CA THR A 56 -12.03 0.68 -7.40
C THR A 56 -12.05 -0.81 -7.64
N PHE A 57 -11.82 -1.62 -6.61
CA PHE A 57 -11.75 -3.07 -6.70
C PHE A 57 -12.95 -3.74 -6.05
N LEU A 58 -13.34 -4.89 -6.60
CA LEU A 58 -14.15 -5.88 -5.92
C LEU A 58 -13.66 -7.27 -6.32
N LEU A 59 -13.28 -8.07 -5.33
CA LEU A 59 -12.87 -9.46 -5.51
C LEU A 59 -14.10 -10.37 -5.44
N ASP A 60 -14.24 -11.29 -6.41
CA ASP A 60 -15.24 -12.35 -6.43
C ASP A 60 -14.49 -13.69 -6.48
N GLU A 61 -14.15 -14.19 -5.29
CA GLU A 61 -13.38 -15.44 -5.11
C GLU A 61 -14.17 -16.65 -5.59
N GLU A 62 -15.48 -16.71 -5.29
CA GLU A 62 -16.38 -17.80 -5.71
C GLU A 62 -16.39 -17.99 -7.24
N LYS A 63 -16.27 -16.90 -8.00
CA LYS A 63 -16.26 -16.93 -9.47
C LYS A 63 -14.88 -16.84 -10.11
N GLY A 64 -13.82 -16.72 -9.32
CA GLY A 64 -12.46 -16.58 -9.85
C GLY A 64 -12.24 -15.27 -10.62
N ARG A 65 -12.90 -14.16 -10.23
CA ARG A 65 -12.86 -12.87 -10.96
C ARG A 65 -12.40 -11.69 -10.08
N LEU A 66 -11.67 -10.75 -10.68
CA LEU A 66 -11.42 -9.42 -10.12
C LEU A 66 -12.16 -8.36 -10.94
N MET A 67 -13.06 -7.64 -10.30
CA MET A 67 -13.79 -6.52 -10.90
C MET A 67 -13.04 -5.22 -10.61
N VAL A 68 -12.82 -4.39 -11.65
CA VAL A 68 -12.08 -3.13 -11.53
C VAL A 68 -12.82 -1.98 -12.20
N GLY A 69 -13.13 -0.97 -11.42
CA GLY A 69 -13.66 0.31 -11.88
C GLY A 69 -12.53 1.28 -12.23
N ALA A 70 -12.64 1.91 -13.40
CA ALA A 70 -11.66 2.86 -13.93
C ALA A 70 -12.34 4.13 -14.45
N LYS A 71 -11.59 5.00 -15.14
CA LYS A 71 -12.13 6.09 -15.96
C LYS A 71 -12.84 5.52 -17.19
N ASP A 72 -14.13 5.84 -17.34
CA ASP A 72 -15.04 5.50 -18.43
C ASP A 72 -15.24 3.98 -18.69
N HIS A 73 -14.70 3.12 -17.84
CA HIS A 73 -14.66 1.65 -18.04
C HIS A 73 -14.82 0.85 -16.75
N ILE A 74 -15.38 -0.37 -16.88
CA ILE A 74 -15.40 -1.42 -15.86
C ILE A 74 -14.80 -2.68 -16.48
N PHE A 75 -13.90 -3.35 -15.75
CA PHE A 75 -13.20 -4.57 -16.19
C PHE A 75 -13.54 -5.75 -15.30
N SER A 76 -13.50 -6.95 -15.86
CA SER A 76 -13.59 -8.24 -15.15
C SER A 76 -12.42 -9.12 -15.58
N PHE A 77 -11.40 -9.21 -14.74
CA PHE A 77 -10.20 -10.00 -14.98
C PHE A 77 -10.34 -11.41 -14.42
N ASN A 78 -9.68 -12.38 -15.05
CA ASN A 78 -9.49 -13.72 -14.51
C ASN A 78 -8.43 -13.70 -13.39
N LEU A 79 -8.75 -14.22 -12.19
CA LEU A 79 -7.79 -14.24 -11.05
C LEU A 79 -6.55 -15.10 -11.31
N LEU A 80 -6.57 -16.01 -12.28
CA LEU A 80 -5.37 -16.80 -12.62
C LEU A 80 -4.36 -16.02 -13.47
N ASN A 81 -4.85 -15.06 -14.29
CA ASN A 81 -3.99 -14.25 -15.16
C ASN A 81 -4.73 -12.99 -15.65
N ILE A 82 -4.42 -11.84 -15.05
CA ILE A 82 -5.06 -10.57 -15.42
C ILE A 82 -4.64 -9.99 -16.79
N SER A 83 -3.56 -10.48 -17.42
CA SER A 83 -3.04 -9.86 -18.66
C SER A 83 -3.59 -10.49 -19.95
N LYS A 84 -4.17 -11.70 -19.88
CA LYS A 84 -4.62 -12.46 -21.06
C LYS A 84 -6.12 -12.53 -21.25
N ASP A 85 -6.90 -12.67 -20.18
CA ASP A 85 -8.36 -12.87 -20.24
C ASP A 85 -9.08 -11.86 -19.35
N TYR A 86 -9.68 -10.86 -19.98
CA TYR A 86 -10.53 -9.88 -19.33
C TYR A 86 -11.74 -9.50 -20.19
N ALA A 87 -12.88 -9.34 -19.55
CA ALA A 87 -14.04 -8.68 -20.15
C ALA A 87 -14.04 -7.19 -19.78
N GLN A 88 -14.59 -6.34 -20.65
CA GLN A 88 -14.67 -4.90 -20.42
C GLN A 88 -16.04 -4.33 -20.81
N ILE A 89 -16.48 -3.32 -20.06
CA ILE A 89 -17.66 -2.51 -20.34
C ILE A 89 -17.20 -1.06 -20.45
N THR A 90 -17.59 -0.40 -21.54
CA THR A 90 -17.35 1.03 -21.79
C THR A 90 -18.58 1.80 -21.33
N TRP A 91 -18.47 2.60 -20.27
CA TRP A 91 -19.56 3.38 -19.68
C TRP A 91 -19.18 4.87 -19.48
N PRO A 92 -18.91 5.61 -20.57
CA PRO A 92 -18.59 7.04 -20.51
C PRO A 92 -19.82 7.90 -20.22
N ALA A 93 -19.57 9.13 -19.74
CA ALA A 93 -20.62 10.14 -19.63
C ALA A 93 -21.14 10.58 -21.02
N SER A 94 -22.42 10.91 -21.13
CA SER A 94 -23.03 11.34 -22.40
C SER A 94 -22.39 12.65 -22.92
N PRO A 95 -22.38 12.89 -24.24
CA PRO A 95 -21.82 14.12 -24.81
C PRO A 95 -22.40 15.39 -24.17
N SER A 96 -23.73 15.42 -23.96
CA SER A 96 -24.42 16.51 -23.26
C SER A 96 -23.90 16.77 -21.85
N ARG A 97 -23.68 15.73 -21.03
CA ARG A 97 -23.11 15.90 -19.67
C ARG A 97 -21.65 16.36 -19.70
N ARG A 98 -20.88 15.93 -20.71
CA ARG A 98 -19.49 16.39 -20.90
C ARG A 98 -19.43 17.87 -21.30
N ASP A 99 -20.36 18.32 -22.15
CA ASP A 99 -20.50 19.75 -22.50
C ASP A 99 -20.97 20.59 -21.31
N GLU A 100 -21.97 20.14 -20.54
CA GLU A 100 -22.40 20.79 -19.29
C GLU A 100 -21.25 20.91 -18.28
N CYS A 101 -20.49 19.84 -18.06
CA CYS A 101 -19.31 19.81 -17.19
C CYS A 101 -18.24 20.82 -17.64
N LYS A 102 -17.99 20.91 -18.95
CA LYS A 102 -17.08 21.89 -19.56
C LYS A 102 -17.59 23.33 -19.39
N TRP A 103 -18.89 23.59 -19.57
CA TRP A 103 -19.49 24.90 -19.34
C TRP A 103 -19.45 25.31 -17.85
N ALA A 104 -19.47 24.35 -16.94
CA ALA A 104 -19.22 24.56 -15.51
C ALA A 104 -17.72 24.77 -15.15
N GLY A 105 -16.83 24.88 -16.15
CA GLY A 105 -15.43 25.26 -15.98
C GLY A 105 -14.48 24.12 -15.58
N LYS A 106 -14.90 22.85 -15.72
CA LYS A 106 -14.09 21.66 -15.41
C LYS A 106 -13.25 21.22 -16.61
N ASP A 107 -12.15 20.49 -16.35
CA ASP A 107 -11.26 19.99 -17.40
C ASP A 107 -11.89 18.85 -18.21
N LEU A 108 -12.04 19.04 -19.52
CA LEU A 108 -12.70 18.07 -20.42
C LEU A 108 -11.98 16.71 -20.53
N SER A 109 -10.68 16.68 -20.26
CA SER A 109 -9.81 15.50 -20.41
C SER A 109 -9.53 14.77 -19.09
N ARG A 110 -9.48 15.52 -17.98
CA ARG A 110 -9.11 15.04 -16.63
C ARG A 110 -10.29 14.91 -15.68
N GLU A 111 -11.37 15.65 -15.89
CA GLU A 111 -12.47 15.80 -14.93
C GLU A 111 -13.84 15.41 -15.52
N CYS A 112 -14.12 15.76 -16.79
CA CYS A 112 -15.39 15.46 -17.46
C CYS A 112 -15.47 14.06 -18.11
N SER A 113 -15.25 13.04 -17.29
CA SER A 113 -15.44 11.61 -17.58
C SER A 113 -16.23 10.93 -16.47
N ASN A 114 -16.70 9.70 -16.71
CA ASN A 114 -17.32 8.86 -15.68
C ASN A 114 -16.25 8.04 -14.96
N PHE A 115 -15.83 8.45 -13.77
CA PHE A 115 -14.90 7.67 -12.95
C PHE A 115 -15.70 6.73 -12.05
N ILE A 116 -15.46 5.42 -12.13
CA ILE A 116 -16.17 4.45 -11.29
C ILE A 116 -15.64 4.52 -9.85
N LYS A 117 -16.55 4.70 -8.89
CA LYS A 117 -16.25 4.97 -7.47
C LYS A 117 -16.90 3.99 -6.49
N VAL A 118 -17.88 3.22 -6.95
CA VAL A 118 -18.55 2.20 -6.15
C VAL A 118 -18.64 0.93 -6.98
N LEU A 119 -18.16 -0.18 -6.42
CA LEU A 119 -18.45 -1.55 -6.82
C LEU A 119 -18.88 -2.29 -5.55
N GLN A 120 -20.08 -2.86 -5.54
CA GLN A 120 -20.64 -3.57 -4.37
C GLN A 120 -21.43 -4.81 -4.83
N PRO A 121 -21.36 -5.94 -4.12
CA PRO A 121 -22.16 -7.14 -4.46
C PRO A 121 -23.64 -6.90 -4.10
N PHE A 122 -24.52 -6.85 -5.11
CA PHE A 122 -25.96 -6.63 -4.88
C PHE A 122 -26.71 -7.93 -4.60
N ASN A 123 -26.40 -8.98 -5.34
CA ASN A 123 -26.85 -10.34 -5.07
C ASN A 123 -25.90 -11.33 -5.78
N GLN A 124 -26.24 -12.62 -5.81
CA GLN A 124 -25.39 -13.65 -6.44
C GLN A 124 -25.15 -13.44 -7.95
N THR A 125 -25.99 -12.67 -8.65
CA THR A 125 -25.92 -12.47 -10.12
C THR A 125 -25.63 -11.03 -10.55
N HIS A 126 -25.73 -10.05 -9.64
CA HIS A 126 -25.60 -8.63 -9.95
C HIS A 126 -24.69 -7.90 -8.96
N LEU A 127 -23.92 -6.95 -9.49
CA LEU A 127 -23.20 -5.94 -8.73
C LEU A 127 -23.94 -4.60 -8.86
N TYR A 128 -23.84 -3.78 -7.82
CA TYR A 128 -24.25 -2.38 -7.86
C TYR A 128 -23.04 -1.49 -8.15
N VAL A 129 -23.13 -0.66 -9.18
CA VAL A 129 -22.01 0.15 -9.68
C VAL A 129 -22.39 1.62 -9.76
N CYS A 130 -21.51 2.51 -9.31
CA CYS A 130 -21.68 3.95 -9.49
C CYS A 130 -20.40 4.63 -9.95
N GLY A 131 -20.56 5.73 -10.69
CA GLY A 131 -19.46 6.63 -11.06
C GLY A 131 -19.84 8.10 -11.01
N THR A 132 -18.88 8.98 -11.32
CA THR A 132 -19.02 10.44 -11.24
C THR A 132 -19.84 11.05 -12.38
N GLY A 133 -20.02 10.33 -13.49
CA GLY A 133 -20.83 10.73 -14.65
C GLY A 133 -20.51 12.12 -15.22
N ALA A 134 -19.23 12.55 -15.21
CA ALA A 134 -18.80 13.91 -15.53
C ALA A 134 -19.51 14.99 -14.70
N PHE A 135 -19.34 14.94 -13.36
CA PHE A 135 -20.04 15.80 -12.40
C PHE A 135 -21.57 15.66 -12.44
N HIS A 136 -22.05 14.46 -12.78
CA HIS A 136 -23.44 14.08 -12.67
C HIS A 136 -23.52 12.61 -12.24
N PRO A 137 -23.39 12.31 -10.92
CA PRO A 137 -23.25 10.95 -10.43
C PRO A 137 -24.40 10.03 -10.87
N VAL A 138 -24.04 8.86 -11.39
CA VAL A 138 -24.95 7.86 -11.93
C VAL A 138 -24.61 6.48 -11.38
N CYS A 139 -25.63 5.63 -11.26
CA CYS A 139 -25.48 4.24 -10.87
C CYS A 139 -26.26 3.30 -11.79
N ALA A 140 -25.88 2.03 -11.83
CA ALA A 140 -26.54 0.97 -12.60
C ALA A 140 -26.26 -0.40 -11.96
N TYR A 141 -27.05 -1.40 -12.34
CA TYR A 141 -26.76 -2.80 -12.03
C TYR A 141 -25.86 -3.40 -13.12
N LEU A 142 -24.93 -4.25 -12.70
CA LEU A 142 -24.00 -4.97 -13.56
C LEU A 142 -24.25 -6.46 -13.39
N GLU A 143 -24.79 -7.09 -14.43
CA GLU A 143 -25.06 -8.52 -14.51
C GLU A 143 -23.74 -9.27 -14.72
N VAL A 144 -23.40 -10.18 -13.80
CA VAL A 144 -22.13 -10.93 -13.75
C VAL A 144 -22.32 -12.46 -13.79
N GLY A 145 -23.56 -12.92 -13.98
CA GLY A 145 -23.90 -14.34 -13.90
C GLY A 145 -23.82 -14.91 -12.48
N ARG A 146 -24.32 -16.13 -12.29
CA ARG A 146 -24.24 -16.85 -11.02
C ARG A 146 -22.98 -17.70 -10.92
N ARG A 147 -22.52 -18.25 -12.04
CA ARG A 147 -21.36 -19.13 -12.15
C ARG A 147 -20.36 -18.61 -13.19
N PRO A 148 -19.08 -19.02 -13.12
CA PRO A 148 -18.08 -18.66 -14.13
C PRO A 148 -18.49 -19.05 -15.57
N GLU A 149 -19.18 -20.17 -15.73
CA GLU A 149 -19.57 -20.68 -17.05
C GLU A 149 -20.62 -19.82 -17.75
N ASP A 150 -21.47 -19.10 -16.99
CA ASP A 150 -22.55 -18.27 -17.53
C ASP A 150 -22.01 -17.19 -18.48
N SER A 151 -20.75 -16.78 -18.31
CA SER A 151 -20.02 -15.84 -19.18
C SER A 151 -20.72 -14.48 -19.37
N VAL A 152 -21.59 -14.09 -18.43
CA VAL A 152 -22.33 -12.83 -18.48
C VAL A 152 -21.50 -11.71 -17.86
N PHE A 153 -21.31 -10.63 -18.61
CA PHE A 153 -20.73 -9.39 -18.10
C PHE A 153 -21.38 -8.21 -18.84
N ARG A 154 -22.50 -7.69 -18.29
CA ARG A 154 -23.36 -6.73 -18.99
C ARG A 154 -23.93 -5.68 -18.05
N LEU A 155 -23.79 -4.40 -18.41
CA LEU A 155 -24.45 -3.31 -17.70
C LEU A 155 -25.94 -3.29 -18.05
N GLU A 156 -26.80 -3.10 -17.05
CA GLU A 156 -28.22 -2.87 -17.27
C GLU A 156 -28.48 -1.47 -17.88
N PRO A 157 -29.48 -1.33 -18.76
CA PRO A 157 -29.81 -0.05 -19.38
C PRO A 157 -30.50 0.94 -18.43
N HIS A 158 -30.95 0.48 -17.25
CA HIS A 158 -31.60 1.35 -16.26
C HIS A 158 -30.55 2.12 -15.46
N ILE A 159 -30.46 3.44 -15.71
CA ILE A 159 -29.54 4.32 -15.01
C ILE A 159 -30.27 5.04 -13.86
N GLU A 160 -29.77 4.84 -12.65
CA GLU A 160 -30.24 5.51 -11.44
C GLU A 160 -29.45 6.79 -11.14
N ASN A 161 -30.07 7.67 -10.34
CA ASN A 161 -29.38 8.82 -9.73
C ASN A 161 -28.34 8.35 -8.69
N GLY A 162 -27.10 8.80 -8.84
CA GLY A 162 -25.97 8.48 -7.96
C GLY A 162 -25.69 9.51 -6.85
N ARG A 163 -26.49 10.58 -6.73
CA ARG A 163 -26.30 11.61 -5.69
C ARG A 163 -26.37 10.98 -4.28
N GLY A 164 -25.31 11.19 -3.48
CA GLY A 164 -25.16 10.59 -2.15
C GLY A 164 -24.68 9.13 -2.16
N LYS A 165 -24.58 8.50 -3.34
CA LYS A 165 -24.00 7.17 -3.54
C LYS A 165 -22.57 7.25 -4.11
N SER A 166 -22.32 8.26 -4.95
CA SER A 166 -21.05 8.52 -5.65
C SER A 166 -20.79 10.04 -5.68
N PRO A 167 -19.52 10.50 -5.67
CA PRO A 167 -19.20 11.92 -5.60
C PRO A 167 -19.30 12.58 -6.98
N TYR A 168 -19.49 13.90 -6.99
CA TYR A 168 -19.47 14.69 -8.23
C TYR A 168 -18.04 14.86 -8.76
N ASP A 169 -17.09 15.19 -7.88
CA ASP A 169 -15.69 15.44 -8.24
C ASP A 169 -14.87 14.14 -8.18
N PRO A 170 -14.13 13.76 -9.25
CA PRO A 170 -13.35 12.53 -9.28
C PRO A 170 -12.15 12.53 -8.32
N LYS A 171 -11.75 13.67 -7.74
CA LYS A 171 -10.73 13.74 -6.68
C LYS A 171 -11.27 13.32 -5.31
N LEU A 172 -12.58 13.30 -5.13
CA LEU A 172 -13.19 12.87 -3.87
C LEU A 172 -13.30 11.34 -3.81
N LEU A 173 -13.18 10.83 -2.59
CA LEU A 173 -13.35 9.43 -2.25
C LEU A 173 -14.78 9.14 -1.85
N THR A 174 -15.14 7.86 -1.85
CA THR A 174 -16.42 7.38 -1.30
C THR A 174 -16.13 6.08 -0.59
N ALA A 175 -16.52 6.03 0.68
CA ALA A 175 -16.60 4.78 1.42
C ALA A 175 -18.04 4.25 1.26
N SER A 176 -18.21 2.96 0.96
CA SER A 176 -19.53 2.37 0.70
C SER A 176 -19.63 0.91 1.13
N LEU A 177 -20.82 0.51 1.59
CA LEU A 177 -21.16 -0.85 1.95
C LEU A 177 -22.62 -1.12 1.61
N LEU A 178 -22.90 -2.20 0.87
CA LEU A 178 -24.25 -2.61 0.51
C LEU A 178 -24.68 -3.85 1.31
N ILE A 179 -25.75 -3.73 2.10
CA ILE A 179 -26.31 -4.82 2.93
C ILE A 179 -27.83 -4.75 2.87
N ASP A 180 -28.52 -5.89 2.79
CA ASP A 180 -29.99 -6.00 2.80
C ASP A 180 -30.69 -5.10 1.75
N ASN A 181 -30.06 -4.94 0.59
CA ASN A 181 -30.43 -4.02 -0.50
C ASN A 181 -30.40 -2.51 -0.13
N GLU A 182 -29.78 -2.14 0.99
CA GLU A 182 -29.55 -0.75 1.40
C GLU A 182 -28.07 -0.38 1.26
N LEU A 183 -27.78 0.69 0.52
CA LEU A 183 -26.41 1.20 0.34
C LEU A 183 -26.11 2.25 1.40
N TYR A 184 -25.19 1.92 2.30
CA TYR A 184 -24.55 2.85 3.23
C TYR A 184 -23.35 3.50 2.53
N SER A 185 -23.25 4.83 2.58
CA SER A 185 -22.18 5.56 1.89
C SER A 185 -21.76 6.83 2.62
N GLY A 186 -20.45 7.05 2.73
CA GLY A 186 -19.86 8.33 3.15
C GLY A 186 -19.29 9.05 1.92
N THR A 187 -19.92 10.16 1.50
CA THR A 187 -19.52 10.90 0.29
C THR A 187 -20.02 12.35 0.27
N SER A 188 -19.61 13.13 -0.75
CA SER A 188 -20.17 14.45 -1.07
C SER A 188 -21.41 14.32 -1.97
N ALA A 189 -22.50 15.01 -1.64
CA ALA A 189 -23.75 14.98 -2.40
C ALA A 189 -24.04 16.26 -3.21
N ASP A 190 -23.03 17.10 -3.48
CA ASP A 190 -23.16 18.31 -4.29
C ASP A 190 -22.00 18.51 -5.27
N PHE A 191 -22.24 19.36 -6.28
CA PHE A 191 -21.25 19.69 -7.32
C PHE A 191 -20.00 20.39 -6.76
N MET A 192 -20.13 21.15 -5.66
CA MET A 192 -19.00 21.91 -5.09
C MET A 192 -18.10 21.08 -4.18
N GLY A 193 -18.47 19.84 -3.83
CA GLY A 193 -17.71 19.02 -2.89
C GLY A 193 -17.71 19.61 -1.48
N ARG A 194 -18.88 20.04 -0.99
CA ARG A 194 -19.06 20.69 0.33
C ARG A 194 -20.18 20.04 1.16
N ASP A 195 -21.18 19.44 0.52
CA ASP A 195 -22.28 18.72 1.17
C ASP A 195 -21.88 17.28 1.48
N PHE A 196 -20.93 17.10 2.40
CA PHE A 196 -20.55 15.78 2.89
C PHE A 196 -21.58 15.22 3.86
N ALA A 197 -21.95 13.96 3.68
CA ALA A 197 -22.80 13.24 4.62
C ALA A 197 -22.58 11.74 4.58
N ILE A 198 -23.06 11.07 5.63
CA ILE A 198 -23.23 9.62 5.68
C ILE A 198 -24.68 9.33 5.32
N PHE A 199 -24.91 8.54 4.29
CA PHE A 199 -26.21 8.23 3.70
C PHE A 199 -26.59 6.75 3.89
N ARG A 200 -27.90 6.48 3.85
CA ARG A 200 -28.46 5.17 3.47
C ARG A 200 -29.45 5.36 2.32
N THR A 201 -29.30 4.57 1.26
CA THR A 201 -30.10 4.65 0.03
C THR A 201 -30.49 3.24 -0.49
N LEU A 202 -31.14 3.15 -1.66
CA LEU A 202 -31.65 1.92 -2.32
C LEU A 202 -32.76 1.13 -1.60
N GLY A 203 -32.87 1.24 -0.28
CA GLY A 203 -33.89 0.56 0.51
C GLY A 203 -35.32 0.97 0.21
N LYS A 204 -36.27 0.24 0.82
CA LYS A 204 -37.72 0.53 0.79
C LYS A 204 -38.08 1.81 1.56
N HIS A 205 -37.17 2.33 2.37
CA HIS A 205 -37.36 3.51 3.19
C HIS A 205 -36.84 4.77 2.48
N HIS A 206 -37.31 5.94 2.91
CA HIS A 206 -36.78 7.20 2.42
C HIS A 206 -35.28 7.30 2.75
N PRO A 207 -34.44 7.87 1.86
CA PRO A 207 -33.02 8.03 2.12
C PRO A 207 -32.74 8.76 3.43
N ILE A 208 -31.87 8.19 4.26
CA ILE A 208 -31.44 8.79 5.53
C ILE A 208 -30.08 9.45 5.34
N ARG A 209 -29.84 10.61 5.99
CA ARG A 209 -28.53 11.26 6.01
C ARG A 209 -28.14 11.88 7.35
N THR A 210 -26.88 12.27 7.53
CA THR A 210 -26.47 13.14 8.65
C THR A 210 -27.07 14.55 8.50
N GLU A 211 -27.21 15.25 9.64
CA GLU A 211 -27.65 16.64 9.70
C GLU A 211 -26.77 17.51 8.77
N GLN A 212 -27.41 18.34 7.95
CA GLN A 212 -26.73 19.17 6.95
C GLN A 212 -26.29 20.50 7.57
N HIS A 213 -25.10 20.99 7.21
CA HIS A 213 -24.52 22.26 7.67
C HIS A 213 -24.30 22.37 9.20
N ASP A 214 -24.30 21.25 9.94
CA ASP A 214 -23.93 21.21 11.36
C ASP A 214 -22.55 20.55 11.52
N SER A 215 -21.52 21.36 11.77
CA SER A 215 -20.14 20.90 11.89
C SER A 215 -19.87 20.04 13.14
N ARG A 216 -20.79 19.98 14.11
CA ARG A 216 -20.72 19.00 15.21
C ARG A 216 -20.86 17.58 14.67
N TRP A 217 -21.67 17.39 13.63
CA TRP A 217 -21.88 16.10 12.98
C TRP A 217 -20.69 15.70 12.11
N LEU A 218 -20.34 16.53 11.13
CA LEU A 218 -19.24 16.30 10.19
C LEU A 218 -18.59 17.63 9.78
N ASN A 219 -17.27 17.73 9.86
CA ASN A 219 -16.53 18.96 9.53
C ASN A 219 -15.51 18.75 8.39
N ASP A 220 -15.95 18.89 7.13
CA ASP A 220 -15.16 18.60 5.92
C ASP A 220 -14.48 17.20 5.94
N PRO A 221 -15.26 16.11 6.10
CA PRO A 221 -14.70 14.77 6.27
C PRO A 221 -14.08 14.21 4.98
N ARG A 222 -13.13 13.30 5.14
CA ARG A 222 -12.65 12.36 4.12
C ARG A 222 -12.92 10.95 4.61
N PHE A 223 -13.88 10.29 3.98
CA PHE A 223 -14.29 8.93 4.32
C PHE A 223 -13.29 7.91 3.77
N VAL A 224 -13.01 6.89 4.59
CA VAL A 224 -12.04 5.83 4.31
C VAL A 224 -12.78 4.52 4.06
N SER A 225 -13.51 4.00 5.05
CA SER A 225 -14.22 2.72 4.94
C SER A 225 -15.54 2.68 5.73
N VAL A 226 -16.38 1.68 5.42
CA VAL A 226 -17.66 1.37 6.08
C VAL A 226 -17.74 -0.13 6.32
N HIS A 227 -18.08 -0.55 7.53
CA HIS A 227 -18.15 -1.97 7.91
C HIS A 227 -19.38 -2.26 8.79
N LEU A 228 -20.00 -3.43 8.60
CA LEU A 228 -20.96 -4.00 9.56
C LEU A 228 -20.16 -4.75 10.62
N ILE A 229 -20.41 -4.46 11.90
CA ILE A 229 -19.88 -5.26 13.02
C ILE A 229 -21.05 -5.57 13.96
N PRO A 230 -21.41 -6.86 14.15
CA PRO A 230 -22.44 -7.25 15.10
C PRO A 230 -22.06 -6.87 16.54
N GLU A 231 -23.00 -6.34 17.31
CA GLU A 231 -22.82 -6.03 18.74
C GLU A 231 -23.15 -7.23 19.65
N SER A 232 -24.09 -8.08 19.22
CA SER A 232 -24.62 -9.21 19.98
C SER A 232 -25.01 -10.35 19.03
N ASP A 233 -25.68 -11.41 19.53
CA ASP A 233 -26.31 -12.45 18.68
C ASP A 233 -27.69 -12.03 18.14
N ASN A 234 -28.16 -10.82 18.49
CA ASN A 234 -29.43 -10.26 18.04
C ASN A 234 -29.18 -9.22 16.92
N PRO A 235 -29.61 -9.47 15.67
CA PRO A 235 -29.41 -8.55 14.55
C PRO A 235 -30.09 -7.17 14.69
N GLU A 236 -31.00 -6.98 15.66
CA GLU A 236 -31.53 -5.64 15.98
C GLU A 236 -30.47 -4.73 16.62
N ASP A 237 -29.39 -5.29 17.19
CA ASP A 237 -28.29 -4.56 17.80
C ASP A 237 -27.13 -4.28 16.81
N ASP A 238 -27.21 -4.78 15.57
CA ASP A 238 -26.18 -4.63 14.54
C ASP A 238 -25.84 -3.15 14.26
N LYS A 239 -24.54 -2.85 14.20
CA LYS A 239 -24.05 -1.50 13.92
C LYS A 239 -23.20 -1.42 12.66
N ILE A 240 -23.38 -0.31 11.97
CA ILE A 240 -22.51 0.13 10.88
C ILE A 240 -21.48 1.10 11.45
N TYR A 241 -20.21 0.75 11.30
CA TYR A 241 -19.07 1.56 11.68
C TYR A 241 -18.47 2.25 10.46
N LEU A 242 -18.10 3.53 10.61
CA LEU A 242 -17.51 4.34 9.54
C LEU A 242 -16.19 4.94 9.99
N PHE A 243 -15.17 4.81 9.15
CA PHE A 243 -13.84 5.35 9.40
C PHE A 243 -13.60 6.56 8.48
N PHE A 244 -13.17 7.68 9.07
CA PHE A 244 -12.95 8.92 8.35
C PHE A 244 -11.98 9.83 9.11
N ARG A 245 -11.42 10.83 8.43
CA ARG A 245 -10.78 12.00 9.06
C ARG A 245 -11.62 13.24 8.82
N GLU A 246 -11.59 14.21 9.73
CA GLU A 246 -12.29 15.49 9.59
C GLU A 246 -11.46 16.63 10.22
N ASN A 247 -11.78 17.88 9.88
CA ASN A 247 -11.17 19.02 10.55
C ASN A 247 -11.60 19.07 12.03
N ALA A 248 -10.65 19.25 12.95
CA ALA A 248 -10.91 19.38 14.37
C ALA A 248 -11.85 20.57 14.67
N MET A 249 -12.65 20.43 15.71
CA MET A 249 -13.71 21.38 16.10
C MET A 249 -13.27 22.30 17.24
N ASP A 250 -11.98 22.62 17.28
CA ASP A 250 -11.36 23.44 18.31
C ASP A 250 -11.63 24.94 18.07
N GLY A 251 -11.47 25.75 19.13
CA GLY A 251 -11.74 27.19 19.06
C GLY A 251 -10.80 27.94 18.12
N GLU A 252 -11.17 29.17 17.73
CA GLU A 252 -10.51 30.02 16.71
C GLU A 252 -8.99 30.26 16.90
N HIS A 253 -8.44 29.88 18.05
CA HIS A 253 -7.03 30.07 18.44
C HIS A 253 -6.19 28.79 18.31
N ALA A 254 -6.83 27.63 18.12
CA ALA A 254 -6.15 26.40 17.70
C ALA A 254 -6.00 26.40 16.18
N GLY A 255 -4.84 25.98 15.68
CA GLY A 255 -4.61 25.85 14.23
C GLY A 255 -5.55 24.82 13.59
N LYS A 256 -5.55 24.75 12.25
CA LYS A 256 -6.27 23.71 11.50
C LYS A 256 -5.65 22.33 11.77
N ALA A 257 -6.08 21.68 12.85
CA ALA A 257 -5.78 20.29 13.14
C ALA A 257 -6.77 19.37 12.42
N THR A 258 -6.31 18.21 11.99
CA THR A 258 -7.15 17.09 11.54
C THR A 258 -7.38 16.14 12.71
N HIS A 259 -8.50 15.43 12.74
CA HIS A 259 -8.70 14.28 13.63
C HIS A 259 -9.23 13.08 12.85
N ALA A 260 -8.58 11.92 13.06
CA ALA A 260 -9.15 10.63 12.71
C ALA A 260 -10.36 10.30 13.60
N ARG A 261 -11.37 9.69 13.01
CA ARG A 261 -12.66 9.37 13.63
C ARG A 261 -13.10 7.95 13.29
N ILE A 262 -13.76 7.36 14.27
CA ILE A 262 -14.69 6.25 14.07
C ILE A 262 -16.10 6.74 14.40
N GLY A 263 -17.04 6.51 13.50
CA GLY A 263 -18.48 6.72 13.71
C GLY A 263 -19.22 5.38 13.89
N GLN A 264 -20.31 5.38 14.62
CA GLN A 264 -21.28 4.27 14.68
C GLN A 264 -22.69 4.72 14.29
N LEU A 265 -23.46 3.79 13.71
CA LEU A 265 -24.88 3.90 13.38
C LEU A 265 -25.55 2.57 13.70
N CYS A 266 -26.80 2.58 14.16
CA CYS A 266 -27.61 1.36 14.23
C CYS A 266 -28.16 1.01 12.84
N LYS A 267 -28.00 -0.25 12.43
CA LYS A 267 -28.47 -0.75 11.12
C LYS A 267 -29.96 -0.51 10.92
N ASN A 268 -30.76 -0.68 11.97
CA ASN A 268 -32.22 -0.52 11.97
C ASN A 268 -32.73 0.91 12.26
N ASP A 269 -31.87 1.93 12.24
CA ASP A 269 -32.29 3.34 12.41
C ASP A 269 -33.22 3.76 11.25
N LEU A 270 -34.41 4.27 11.56
CA LEU A 270 -35.42 4.72 10.58
C LEU A 270 -35.63 6.25 10.63
N GLY A 271 -34.73 6.96 11.30
CA GLY A 271 -34.84 8.37 11.62
C GLY A 271 -35.87 8.65 12.71
N GLY A 272 -36.02 9.93 13.05
CA GLY A 272 -36.98 10.39 14.06
C GLY A 272 -38.37 10.70 13.46
N HIS A 273 -39.38 10.78 14.31
CA HIS A 273 -40.78 10.97 13.90
C HIS A 273 -41.15 12.44 13.60
N ARG A 274 -40.61 13.40 14.37
CA ARG A 274 -40.88 14.85 14.23
C ARG A 274 -39.61 15.65 14.01
N SER A 275 -38.65 15.47 14.91
CA SER A 275 -37.25 15.90 14.74
C SER A 275 -36.44 14.79 14.08
N LEU A 276 -35.35 15.14 13.38
CA LEU A 276 -34.50 14.19 12.65
C LEU A 276 -35.26 13.27 11.65
N VAL A 277 -36.34 13.77 11.03
CA VAL A 277 -37.03 13.06 9.94
C VAL A 277 -36.06 12.85 8.77
N ASN A 278 -35.94 11.60 8.31
CA ASN A 278 -34.99 11.17 7.28
C ASN A 278 -33.52 11.52 7.63
N LYS A 279 -33.20 11.60 8.93
CA LYS A 279 -31.83 11.78 9.42
C LYS A 279 -31.52 10.74 10.50
N TRP A 280 -30.26 10.37 10.62
CA TRP A 280 -29.82 9.42 11.65
C TRP A 280 -30.22 9.92 13.05
N THR A 281 -30.60 9.01 13.93
CA THR A 281 -30.89 9.28 15.35
C THR A 281 -29.88 8.62 16.29
N THR A 282 -29.13 7.65 15.77
CA THR A 282 -28.17 6.82 16.51
C THR A 282 -26.69 7.14 16.22
N PHE A 283 -26.44 8.17 15.39
CA PHE A 283 -25.08 8.58 15.01
C PHE A 283 -24.27 9.10 16.19
N LEU A 284 -23.12 8.45 16.44
CA LEU A 284 -22.08 8.92 17.35
C LEU A 284 -20.71 8.82 16.67
N LYS A 285 -19.76 9.66 17.05
CA LYS A 285 -18.34 9.60 16.63
C LYS A 285 -17.37 9.78 17.79
N ALA A 286 -16.24 9.07 17.74
CA ALA A 286 -15.13 9.20 18.68
C ALA A 286 -13.82 9.53 17.93
N ARG A 287 -12.84 10.16 18.61
CA ARG A 287 -11.49 10.35 18.06
C ARG A 287 -10.74 9.02 18.09
N LEU A 288 -10.10 8.63 16.99
CA LEU A 288 -9.05 7.61 16.98
C LEU A 288 -7.71 8.33 17.21
N VAL A 289 -6.90 7.86 18.15
CA VAL A 289 -5.57 8.44 18.43
C VAL A 289 -4.51 7.43 18.03
N CYS A 290 -3.61 7.81 17.12
CA CYS A 290 -2.36 7.10 16.88
C CYS A 290 -1.21 8.05 17.21
N SER A 291 -0.45 7.78 18.28
CA SER A 291 0.67 8.63 18.71
C SER A 291 1.82 7.83 19.31
N VAL A 292 3.03 8.38 19.17
CA VAL A 292 4.22 7.91 19.88
C VAL A 292 4.43 8.81 21.10
N PRO A 293 4.47 8.27 22.33
CA PRO A 293 4.70 9.06 23.53
C PRO A 293 6.14 9.59 23.57
N GLY A 294 6.32 10.90 23.66
CA GLY A 294 7.64 11.53 23.72
C GLY A 294 8.22 11.53 25.14
N LEU A 295 9.56 11.48 25.23
CA LEU A 295 10.30 11.52 26.51
C LEU A 295 9.96 12.73 27.39
N ASN A 296 9.54 13.84 26.78
CA ASN A 296 9.17 15.09 27.47
C ASN A 296 7.65 15.18 27.78
N GLY A 297 6.89 14.09 27.61
CA GLY A 297 5.44 14.06 27.78
C GLY A 297 4.65 14.78 26.66
N ILE A 298 5.30 15.05 25.52
CA ILE A 298 4.66 15.57 24.31
C ILE A 298 4.58 14.41 23.31
N ASP A 299 3.37 14.02 22.96
CA ASP A 299 3.09 12.94 22.01
C ASP A 299 3.26 13.40 20.55
N THR A 300 3.92 12.58 19.74
CA THR A 300 3.96 12.76 18.28
C THR A 300 2.72 12.09 17.67
N HIS A 301 1.76 12.89 17.23
CA HIS A 301 0.49 12.41 16.66
C HIS A 301 0.55 12.16 15.14
N PHE A 302 -0.13 11.10 14.72
CA PHE A 302 -0.44 10.78 13.32
C PHE A 302 -1.96 10.86 13.16
N ASP A 303 -2.49 12.05 12.86
CA ASP A 303 -3.93 12.33 12.82
C ASP A 303 -4.57 12.11 11.43
N GLU A 304 -3.78 11.94 10.36
CA GLU A 304 -4.28 11.76 9.01
C GLU A 304 -4.55 10.28 8.70
N LEU A 305 -5.76 9.79 9.00
CA LEU A 305 -6.19 8.44 8.64
C LEU A 305 -6.20 8.25 7.10
N GLN A 306 -5.48 7.25 6.59
CA GLN A 306 -5.46 6.89 5.17
C GLN A 306 -6.33 5.66 4.87
N ASP A 307 -6.17 4.59 5.66
CA ASP A 307 -6.80 3.29 5.38
C ASP A 307 -7.09 2.48 6.65
N VAL A 308 -8.02 1.53 6.56
CA VAL A 308 -8.47 0.68 7.67
C VAL A 308 -8.80 -0.74 7.19
N PHE A 309 -8.17 -1.74 7.80
CA PHE A 309 -8.41 -3.16 7.58
C PHE A 309 -8.96 -3.84 8.84
N LEU A 310 -9.99 -4.67 8.69
CA LEU A 310 -10.60 -5.43 9.79
C LEU A 310 -10.14 -6.89 9.72
N MET A 311 -9.25 -7.27 10.62
CA MET A 311 -8.83 -8.66 10.81
C MET A 311 -9.88 -9.40 11.65
N SER A 312 -10.57 -10.35 11.04
CA SER A 312 -11.53 -11.21 11.73
C SER A 312 -10.86 -12.04 12.83
N THR A 313 -11.56 -12.22 13.95
CA THR A 313 -11.15 -13.16 15.00
C THR A 313 -12.16 -14.31 15.10
N LYS A 314 -11.94 -15.25 16.03
CA LYS A 314 -12.89 -16.34 16.30
C LYS A 314 -14.27 -15.86 16.75
N ASP A 315 -14.37 -14.62 17.22
CA ASP A 315 -15.64 -13.95 17.51
C ASP A 315 -15.83 -12.79 16.50
N PRO A 316 -16.79 -12.88 15.56
CA PRO A 316 -17.02 -11.84 14.57
C PRO A 316 -17.49 -10.51 15.18
N LYS A 317 -17.91 -10.50 16.46
CA LYS A 317 -18.23 -9.27 17.20
C LYS A 317 -16.96 -8.52 17.60
N ASN A 318 -15.80 -9.17 17.66
CA ASN A 318 -14.54 -8.58 18.14
C ASN A 318 -13.40 -8.75 17.11
N PRO A 319 -13.48 -8.13 15.92
CA PRO A 319 -12.35 -7.99 15.01
C PRO A 319 -11.25 -7.10 15.61
N ILE A 320 -10.01 -7.30 15.15
CA ILE A 320 -8.90 -6.37 15.37
C ILE A 320 -8.84 -5.41 14.20
N ILE A 321 -8.78 -4.11 14.48
CA ILE A 321 -8.74 -3.06 13.47
C ILE A 321 -7.31 -2.58 13.29
N TYR A 322 -6.75 -2.81 12.10
CA TYR A 322 -5.50 -2.22 11.65
C TYR A 322 -5.84 -0.91 10.94
N ALA A 323 -5.15 0.18 11.29
CA ALA A 323 -5.38 1.47 10.66
C ALA A 323 -4.06 2.20 10.36
N VAL A 324 -3.98 2.76 9.16
CA VAL A 324 -2.83 3.52 8.63
C VAL A 324 -3.06 5.00 8.86
N PHE A 325 -2.07 5.65 9.46
CA PHE A 325 -2.07 7.08 9.72
C PHE A 325 -0.82 7.73 9.13
N THR A 326 -0.94 8.98 8.72
CA THR A 326 0.18 9.84 8.38
C THR A 326 0.19 11.11 9.23
N THR A 327 1.28 11.86 9.16
CA THR A 327 1.42 13.17 9.78
C THR A 327 0.63 14.23 9.00
N SER A 328 -0.03 15.18 9.70
CA SER A 328 -0.64 16.37 9.07
C SER A 328 0.39 17.42 8.58
N SER A 329 1.69 17.17 8.78
CA SER A 329 2.76 18.10 8.37
C SER A 329 3.24 17.80 6.95
N ASN A 330 3.16 18.80 6.07
CA ASN A 330 3.75 18.74 4.73
C ASN A 330 5.28 18.81 4.73
N ILE A 331 5.92 19.07 5.87
CA ILE A 331 7.39 19.18 6.02
C ILE A 331 7.97 17.88 6.59
N PHE A 332 7.29 17.29 7.57
CA PHE A 332 7.71 16.04 8.21
C PHE A 332 6.82 14.91 7.70
N LYS A 333 7.26 14.17 6.68
CA LYS A 333 6.61 12.94 6.23
C LYS A 333 6.79 11.86 7.29
N GLY A 334 5.70 11.51 7.97
CA GLY A 334 5.65 10.38 8.89
C GLY A 334 4.44 9.50 8.60
N SER A 335 4.60 8.21 8.83
CA SER A 335 3.52 7.21 8.75
C SER A 335 3.58 6.25 9.94
N ALA A 336 2.42 5.77 10.36
CA ALA A 336 2.30 4.81 11.45
C ALA A 336 1.15 3.82 11.20
N VAL A 337 1.28 2.61 11.75
CA VAL A 337 0.19 1.62 11.82
C VAL A 337 -0.19 1.43 13.29
N CYS A 338 -1.48 1.58 13.60
CA CYS A 338 -2.04 1.39 14.93
C CYS A 338 -3.11 0.29 14.91
N LEU A 339 -3.12 -0.55 15.96
CA LEU A 339 -4.13 -1.60 16.16
C LEU A 339 -5.14 -1.14 17.20
N TYR A 340 -6.43 -1.40 16.98
CA TYR A 340 -7.51 -1.10 17.92
C TYR A 340 -8.37 -2.34 18.19
N ASN A 341 -8.84 -2.46 19.43
CA ASN A 341 -9.76 -3.50 19.86
C ASN A 341 -11.21 -2.97 19.87
N MET A 342 -12.14 -3.71 19.26
CA MET A 342 -13.56 -3.35 19.28
C MET A 342 -14.16 -3.26 20.68
N ALA A 343 -13.64 -3.99 21.67
CA ALA A 343 -14.07 -3.87 23.06
C ALA A 343 -13.84 -2.46 23.63
N ASP A 344 -12.72 -1.80 23.29
CA ASP A 344 -12.39 -0.46 23.77
C ASP A 344 -13.11 0.63 22.99
N ILE A 345 -13.33 0.42 21.69
CA ILE A 345 -14.22 1.26 20.87
C ILE A 345 -15.64 1.30 21.47
N ARG A 346 -16.21 0.13 21.83
CA ARG A 346 -17.50 0.04 22.52
C ARG A 346 -17.48 0.76 23.87
N ARG A 347 -16.42 0.56 24.67
CA ARG A 347 -16.23 1.23 25.96
C ARG A 347 -16.25 2.76 25.80
N VAL A 348 -15.68 3.31 24.73
CA VAL A 348 -15.68 4.74 24.42
C VAL A 348 -17.06 5.24 23.98
N PHE A 349 -17.79 4.52 23.14
CA PHE A 349 -19.20 4.86 22.82
C PHE A 349 -20.15 4.73 24.02
N LEU A 350 -19.79 3.89 25.00
CA LEU A 350 -20.43 3.82 26.31
C LEU A 350 -19.87 4.84 27.33
N GLY A 351 -18.88 5.65 26.96
CA GLY A 351 -18.27 6.70 27.79
C GLY A 351 -19.06 8.02 27.84
N PRO A 352 -18.50 9.11 28.39
CA PRO A 352 -19.13 10.42 28.41
C PRO A 352 -19.20 11.07 27.02
N TYR A 353 -20.30 11.76 26.73
CA TYR A 353 -20.44 12.60 25.53
C TYR A 353 -19.56 13.85 25.64
N ALA A 354 -19.06 14.33 24.50
CA ALA A 354 -18.36 15.60 24.41
C ALA A 354 -19.38 16.75 24.39
N HIS A 355 -19.08 17.80 25.15
CA HIS A 355 -19.95 18.95 25.35
C HIS A 355 -19.12 20.24 25.34
N ARG A 356 -19.74 21.36 24.95
CA ARG A 356 -19.05 22.64 24.72
C ARG A 356 -19.90 23.84 25.18
N ASP A 357 -20.42 23.79 26.40
CA ASP A 357 -21.01 24.96 27.07
C ASP A 357 -20.07 25.47 28.17
N GLY A 358 -19.90 26.79 28.24
CA GLY A 358 -19.05 27.48 29.21
C GLY A 358 -18.29 28.67 28.61
N PRO A 359 -17.83 29.63 29.42
CA PRO A 359 -17.26 30.90 28.92
C PRO A 359 -15.99 30.73 28.08
N ASN A 360 -15.24 29.64 28.28
CA ASN A 360 -14.01 29.35 27.55
C ASN A 360 -14.25 28.57 26.25
N TYR A 361 -15.49 28.13 25.97
CA TYR A 361 -15.85 27.32 24.79
C TYR A 361 -14.94 26.10 24.55
N GLN A 362 -14.47 25.44 25.60
CA GLN A 362 -13.63 24.23 25.54
C GLN A 362 -14.47 22.96 25.51
N TRP A 363 -13.95 21.90 24.89
CA TRP A 363 -14.56 20.57 24.92
C TRP A 363 -14.35 19.92 26.30
N VAL A 364 -15.45 19.52 26.93
CA VAL A 364 -15.50 18.92 28.27
C VAL A 364 -16.40 17.67 28.29
N PRO A 365 -16.24 16.74 29.25
CA PRO A 365 -17.15 15.61 29.38
C PRO A 365 -18.50 16.09 29.91
N PHE A 366 -19.59 15.74 29.24
CA PHE A 366 -20.95 16.09 29.67
C PHE A 366 -21.25 15.55 31.07
N GLN A 367 -21.55 16.45 32.02
CA GLN A 367 -21.88 16.13 33.41
C GLN A 367 -23.39 16.13 33.71
N GLY A 368 -24.23 16.50 32.75
CA GLY A 368 -25.68 16.56 32.94
C GLY A 368 -26.35 15.19 32.90
N ARG A 369 -27.67 15.17 33.06
CA ARG A 369 -28.47 13.95 32.91
C ARG A 369 -28.51 13.53 31.43
N VAL A 370 -28.06 12.31 31.15
CA VAL A 370 -28.27 11.64 29.85
C VAL A 370 -29.70 11.07 29.81
N PRO A 371 -30.49 11.29 28.74
CA PRO A 371 -31.85 10.78 28.65
C PRO A 371 -31.91 9.27 28.39
N TYR A 372 -33.09 8.67 28.60
CA TYR A 372 -33.34 7.24 28.38
C TYR A 372 -34.37 7.02 27.25
N PRO A 373 -34.19 6.04 26.35
CA PRO A 373 -33.00 5.18 26.22
C PRO A 373 -31.78 6.00 25.79
N ARG A 374 -30.60 5.45 26.04
CA ARG A 374 -29.35 6.17 25.82
C ARG A 374 -29.17 6.52 24.33
N PRO A 375 -28.88 7.78 23.97
CA PRO A 375 -28.56 8.17 22.60
C PRO A 375 -27.43 7.33 21.99
N GLY A 376 -27.68 6.70 20.83
CA GLY A 376 -26.75 5.76 20.18
C GLY A 376 -26.96 4.27 20.54
N THR A 377 -27.92 3.94 21.40
CA THR A 377 -28.44 2.57 21.57
C THR A 377 -29.44 2.24 20.45
N CYS A 378 -29.37 1.02 19.92
CA CYS A 378 -30.27 0.55 18.87
C CYS A 378 -31.64 0.17 19.45
N PRO A 379 -32.76 0.46 18.77
CA PRO A 379 -34.07 0.00 19.19
C PRO A 379 -34.14 -1.53 19.07
N SER A 380 -34.47 -2.22 20.15
CA SER A 380 -34.74 -3.66 20.14
C SER A 380 -36.00 -3.99 20.93
N LYS A 381 -36.69 -5.06 20.51
CA LYS A 381 -37.82 -5.63 21.26
C LYS A 381 -37.38 -6.28 22.58
N THR A 382 -36.13 -6.71 22.68
CA THR A 382 -35.58 -7.43 23.84
C THR A 382 -35.03 -6.48 24.90
N PHE A 383 -34.48 -5.33 24.49
CA PHE A 383 -33.86 -4.35 25.38
C PHE A 383 -34.24 -2.91 25.00
N GLY A 384 -34.53 -2.08 26.00
CA GLY A 384 -34.87 -0.66 25.82
C GLY A 384 -36.37 -0.38 25.65
N GLY A 385 -37.16 -1.33 25.11
CA GLY A 385 -38.62 -1.22 25.05
C GLY A 385 -39.19 -0.38 23.90
N PHE A 386 -38.37 -0.06 22.89
CA PHE A 386 -38.78 0.69 21.69
C PHE A 386 -38.57 -0.17 20.44
N GLY A 387 -39.62 -0.34 19.64
CA GLY A 387 -39.58 -1.16 18.44
C GLY A 387 -38.97 -0.46 17.21
N THR A 388 -38.84 0.87 17.26
CA THR A 388 -38.23 1.68 16.20
C THR A 388 -37.70 3.01 16.75
N THR A 389 -36.73 3.63 16.06
CA THR A 389 -36.21 4.97 16.38
C THR A 389 -37.27 6.07 16.32
N LYS A 390 -38.39 5.83 15.62
CA LYS A 390 -39.52 6.76 15.55
C LYS A 390 -40.31 6.87 16.86
N ASP A 391 -40.22 5.87 17.73
CA ASP A 391 -40.89 5.85 19.04
C ASP A 391 -40.04 6.50 20.14
N LEU A 392 -38.80 6.93 19.83
CA LEU A 392 -37.89 7.52 20.80
C LEU A 392 -38.42 8.87 21.32
N PRO A 393 -38.29 9.17 22.63
CA PRO A 393 -38.70 10.45 23.20
C PRO A 393 -38.01 11.66 22.58
N ASP A 394 -38.72 12.79 22.45
CA ASP A 394 -38.18 14.03 21.88
C ASP A 394 -36.90 14.53 22.61
N GLU A 395 -36.75 14.24 23.92
CA GLU A 395 -35.54 14.54 24.70
C GLU A 395 -34.31 13.75 24.20
N VAL A 396 -34.47 12.47 23.89
CA VAL A 396 -33.41 11.60 23.33
C VAL A 396 -32.99 12.09 21.96
N ILE A 397 -33.96 12.42 21.10
CA ILE A 397 -33.71 12.94 19.74
C ILE A 397 -33.01 14.31 19.79
N THR A 398 -33.41 15.18 20.70
CA THR A 398 -32.79 16.52 20.89
C THR A 398 -31.36 16.39 21.42
N PHE A 399 -31.12 15.45 22.35
CA PHE A 399 -29.78 15.16 22.86
C PHE A 399 -28.88 14.59 21.75
N ALA A 400 -29.32 13.56 21.04
CA ALA A 400 -28.57 12.95 19.94
C ALA A 400 -28.17 13.97 18.87
N ARG A 401 -29.07 14.90 18.52
CA ARG A 401 -28.81 15.98 17.56
C ARG A 401 -27.71 16.94 17.99
N SER A 402 -27.58 17.17 19.30
CA SER A 402 -26.66 18.16 19.88
C SER A 402 -25.33 17.58 20.35
N HIS A 403 -25.28 16.28 20.67
CA HIS A 403 -24.13 15.58 21.25
C HIS A 403 -23.69 14.35 20.43
N PRO A 404 -23.38 14.48 19.12
CA PRO A 404 -22.93 13.36 18.29
C PRO A 404 -21.49 12.91 18.58
N ALA A 405 -20.71 13.65 19.39
CA ALA A 405 -19.31 13.33 19.66
C ALA A 405 -19.11 12.73 21.07
N MET A 406 -18.22 11.75 21.20
CA MET A 406 -17.76 11.22 22.48
C MET A 406 -16.56 12.02 23.00
N PHE A 407 -16.45 12.21 24.31
CA PHE A 407 -15.34 12.97 24.93
C PHE A 407 -14.04 12.16 24.98
N ASN A 408 -14.13 10.90 25.39
CA ASN A 408 -12.96 10.03 25.46
C ASN A 408 -12.50 9.65 24.03
N PRO A 409 -11.19 9.70 23.73
CA PRO A 409 -10.65 9.10 22.53
C PRO A 409 -10.56 7.57 22.65
N VAL A 410 -10.47 6.89 21.52
CA VAL A 410 -10.03 5.50 21.41
C VAL A 410 -8.51 5.50 21.24
N TYR A 411 -7.80 4.82 22.14
CA TYR A 411 -6.36 4.58 22.05
C TYR A 411 -6.08 3.23 21.38
N PRO A 412 -4.90 3.04 20.78
CA PRO A 412 -4.51 1.77 20.19
C PRO A 412 -4.08 0.80 21.30
N ILE A 413 -3.98 -0.48 20.95
CA ILE A 413 -3.48 -1.52 21.86
C ILE A 413 -2.09 -1.10 22.37
N ASN A 414 -1.87 -1.19 23.68
CA ASN A 414 -0.66 -0.72 24.39
C ASN A 414 -0.36 0.80 24.29
N HIS A 415 -1.31 1.63 23.86
CA HIS A 415 -1.14 3.08 23.71
C HIS A 415 0.03 3.51 22.80
N ARG A 416 0.42 2.67 21.83
CA ARG A 416 1.47 2.97 20.83
C ARG A 416 1.16 2.36 19.47
N PRO A 417 1.68 2.91 18.35
CA PRO A 417 1.71 2.22 17.06
C PRO A 417 2.58 0.96 17.10
N ILE A 418 2.32 0.04 16.16
CA ILE A 418 3.13 -1.17 15.92
C ILE A 418 4.21 -0.98 14.86
N ILE A 419 4.08 0.04 14.00
CA ILE A 419 5.05 0.41 12.97
C ILE A 419 5.09 1.93 12.93
N VAL A 420 6.30 2.50 12.86
CA VAL A 420 6.54 3.94 12.65
C VAL A 420 7.61 4.14 11.60
N LYS A 421 7.39 5.06 10.66
CA LYS A 421 8.36 5.51 9.66
C LYS A 421 8.34 7.03 9.57
N THR A 422 9.47 7.67 9.87
CA THR A 422 9.61 9.16 9.93
C THR A 422 10.77 9.71 9.10
N ASP A 423 11.73 8.87 8.73
CA ASP A 423 12.97 9.25 8.03
C ASP A 423 13.01 8.63 6.62
N VAL A 424 11.87 8.68 5.93
CA VAL A 424 11.67 8.16 4.56
C VAL A 424 11.00 9.22 3.70
N ASP A 425 11.23 9.19 2.39
CA ASP A 425 10.63 10.11 1.43
C ASP A 425 9.21 9.72 1.02
N TYR A 426 8.73 8.55 1.45
CA TYR A 426 7.39 8.04 1.20
C TYR A 426 6.44 8.12 2.41
N GLN A 427 5.13 7.97 2.15
CA GLN A 427 4.08 7.83 3.15
C GLN A 427 3.25 6.58 2.90
N PHE A 428 2.73 5.95 3.95
CA PHE A 428 1.82 4.82 3.81
C PHE A 428 0.46 5.29 3.26
N THR A 429 -0.08 4.55 2.31
CA THR A 429 -1.40 4.82 1.69
C THR A 429 -2.44 3.82 2.12
N GLN A 430 -2.10 2.53 2.20
CA GLN A 430 -3.04 1.44 2.44
C GLN A 430 -2.43 0.26 3.19
N ILE A 431 -3.28 -0.59 3.79
CA ILE A 431 -2.89 -1.83 4.46
C ILE A 431 -3.88 -2.95 4.21
N VAL A 432 -3.36 -4.17 4.03
CA VAL A 432 -4.11 -5.42 4.18
C VAL A 432 -3.27 -6.38 5.01
N VAL A 433 -3.91 -7.28 5.75
CA VAL A 433 -3.23 -8.22 6.66
C VAL A 433 -3.73 -9.63 6.42
N ASP A 434 -2.80 -10.57 6.29
CA ASP A 434 -3.03 -12.02 6.13
C ASP A 434 -2.62 -12.76 7.41
N LYS A 435 -3.38 -13.81 7.77
CA LYS A 435 -3.11 -14.68 8.92
C LYS A 435 -2.43 -16.00 8.49
N VAL A 436 -1.10 -15.99 8.46
CA VAL A 436 -0.30 -17.11 7.95
C VAL A 436 -0.02 -18.16 9.04
N GLU A 437 -0.26 -19.43 8.72
CA GLU A 437 0.18 -20.57 9.55
C GLU A 437 1.65 -20.95 9.24
N ALA A 438 2.47 -21.02 10.28
CA ALA A 438 3.89 -21.41 10.27
C ALA A 438 4.14 -22.60 11.23
N GLU A 439 5.36 -23.15 11.21
CA GLU A 439 5.73 -24.33 12.02
C GLU A 439 5.59 -24.14 13.54
N ASP A 440 5.75 -22.90 14.04
CA ASP A 440 5.71 -22.55 15.46
C ASP A 440 4.45 -21.78 15.90
N GLY A 441 3.56 -21.39 14.97
CA GLY A 441 2.32 -20.67 15.29
C GLY A 441 1.68 -19.94 14.11
N GLN A 442 0.73 -19.05 14.41
CA GLN A 442 0.14 -18.14 13.42
C GLN A 442 0.75 -16.74 13.55
N TYR A 443 0.99 -16.10 12.40
CA TYR A 443 1.60 -14.79 12.28
C TYR A 443 0.75 -13.86 11.42
N ASP A 444 0.59 -12.61 11.85
CA ASP A 444 -0.08 -11.57 11.07
C ASP A 444 0.95 -10.90 10.15
N VAL A 445 0.79 -11.06 8.83
CA VAL A 445 1.65 -10.48 7.79
C VAL A 445 0.91 -9.31 7.12
N MET A 446 1.47 -8.11 7.26
CA MET A 446 0.93 -6.87 6.73
C MET A 446 1.57 -6.54 5.38
N PHE A 447 0.74 -6.17 4.42
CA PHE A 447 1.13 -5.60 3.14
C PHE A 447 0.73 -4.13 3.15
N ILE A 448 1.71 -3.22 3.09
CA ILE A 448 1.50 -1.78 3.25
C ILE A 448 1.90 -1.06 1.96
N GLY A 449 0.94 -0.44 1.30
CA GLY A 449 1.20 0.40 0.11
C GLY A 449 1.79 1.76 0.49
N THR A 450 2.64 2.34 -0.37
CA THR A 450 3.25 3.66 -0.17
C THR A 450 2.85 4.66 -1.27
N ASP A 451 2.94 5.97 -0.97
CA ASP A 451 2.71 7.05 -1.94
C ASP A 451 3.69 6.98 -3.13
N MET A 452 4.87 6.39 -2.92
CA MET A 452 5.93 6.11 -3.89
C MET A 452 5.74 4.83 -4.72
N GLY A 453 4.61 4.12 -4.58
CA GLY A 453 4.35 2.93 -5.40
C GLY A 453 5.23 1.74 -5.04
N THR A 454 5.61 1.64 -3.77
CA THR A 454 6.19 0.44 -3.16
C THR A 454 5.16 -0.23 -2.25
N VAL A 455 5.37 -1.52 -1.99
CA VAL A 455 4.62 -2.34 -1.05
C VAL A 455 5.63 -2.91 -0.07
N LEU A 456 5.42 -2.64 1.21
CA LEU A 456 6.20 -3.21 2.29
C LEU A 456 5.49 -4.47 2.81
N LYS A 457 6.20 -5.59 2.84
CA LYS A 457 5.74 -6.84 3.46
C LYS A 457 6.37 -6.95 4.86
N VAL A 458 5.54 -6.88 5.89
CA VAL A 458 5.99 -6.77 7.29
C VAL A 458 5.26 -7.80 8.16
N VAL A 459 5.98 -8.68 8.85
CA VAL A 459 5.38 -9.61 9.83
C VAL A 459 5.47 -9.04 11.25
N SER A 460 4.42 -9.26 12.06
CA SER A 460 4.42 -8.96 13.50
C SER A 460 4.78 -10.21 14.32
N ILE A 461 5.89 -10.16 15.07
CA ILE A 461 6.42 -11.31 15.81
C ILE A 461 6.30 -11.09 17.33
N PRO A 462 5.56 -11.92 18.08
CA PRO A 462 5.39 -11.75 19.52
C PRO A 462 6.66 -11.98 20.36
N ARG A 463 7.14 -10.91 21.00
CA ARG A 463 8.23 -10.91 22.00
C ARG A 463 7.71 -11.34 23.37
N GLY A 464 7.39 -12.63 23.49
CA GLY A 464 7.02 -13.28 24.75
C GLY A 464 5.56 -13.11 25.17
N SER A 465 4.88 -12.06 24.72
CA SER A 465 3.41 -11.94 24.81
C SER A 465 2.83 -11.31 23.55
N TRP A 466 1.56 -11.57 23.24
CA TRP A 466 0.84 -10.91 22.14
C TRP A 466 0.71 -9.38 22.28
N HIS A 467 1.05 -8.83 23.45
CA HIS A 467 1.06 -7.39 23.73
C HIS A 467 2.45 -6.76 23.51
N ASP A 468 3.47 -7.53 23.13
CA ASP A 468 4.77 -7.00 22.73
C ASP A 468 5.14 -7.60 21.38
N LEU A 469 5.11 -6.77 20.33
CA LEU A 469 5.32 -7.19 18.94
C LEU A 469 6.60 -6.56 18.42
N GLU A 470 7.38 -7.36 17.69
CA GLU A 470 8.51 -6.91 16.86
C GLU A 470 8.04 -6.85 15.40
N GLU A 471 8.19 -5.70 14.75
CA GLU A 471 7.99 -5.61 13.31
C GLU A 471 9.23 -6.09 12.52
N VAL A 472 9.00 -7.05 11.63
CA VAL A 472 10.02 -7.54 10.70
C VAL A 472 9.61 -7.21 9.26
N LEU A 473 10.24 -6.17 8.70
CA LEU A 473 10.22 -5.92 7.26
C LEU A 473 10.95 -7.07 6.56
N LEU A 474 10.19 -7.85 5.79
CA LEU A 474 10.64 -9.01 5.03
C LEU A 474 11.10 -8.58 3.62
N GLU A 475 10.25 -7.83 2.93
CA GLU A 475 10.48 -7.40 1.54
C GLU A 475 9.98 -5.95 1.35
N GLU A 476 10.76 -5.11 0.67
CA GLU A 476 10.27 -3.88 0.03
C GLU A 476 10.17 -4.12 -1.47
N MET A 477 8.96 -3.97 -2.00
CA MET A 477 8.64 -4.29 -3.39
C MET A 477 8.11 -3.05 -4.09
N THR A 478 8.90 -2.40 -4.95
CA THR A 478 8.34 -1.54 -6.01
C THR A 478 7.26 -2.33 -6.74
N VAL A 479 6.04 -1.79 -6.94
CA VAL A 479 4.83 -2.46 -7.45
C VAL A 479 5.11 -3.35 -8.66
N PHE A 480 5.61 -4.57 -8.44
CA PHE A 480 5.85 -5.66 -9.38
C PHE A 480 6.26 -6.93 -8.59
N ARG A 481 5.55 -8.04 -8.80
CA ARG A 481 5.83 -9.44 -8.35
C ARG A 481 5.49 -9.83 -6.89
N GLN A 482 4.53 -10.76 -6.82
CA GLN A 482 4.21 -11.79 -5.81
C GLN A 482 3.87 -11.44 -4.31
N GLN A 483 2.63 -11.44 -3.72
CA GLN A 483 1.20 -11.25 -4.17
C GLN A 483 0.75 -9.81 -3.97
N LEU A 484 -0.50 -9.54 -4.45
CA LEU A 484 -1.43 -8.45 -4.16
C LEU A 484 -2.05 -7.97 -5.48
N TYR A 485 -3.31 -7.53 -5.50
CA TYR A 485 -3.82 -6.78 -6.66
C TYR A 485 -3.57 -5.30 -6.44
N LEU A 486 -2.75 -4.72 -7.32
CA LEU A 486 -2.26 -3.35 -7.22
C LEU A 486 -2.88 -2.47 -8.30
N GLY A 487 -3.68 -1.50 -7.87
CA GLY A 487 -4.30 -0.52 -8.74
C GLY A 487 -3.57 0.80 -8.83
N SER A 488 -3.30 1.26 -10.05
CA SER A 488 -2.59 2.50 -10.32
C SER A 488 -3.34 3.42 -11.28
N ALA A 489 -2.80 4.61 -11.52
CA ALA A 489 -3.32 5.48 -12.57
C ALA A 489 -3.22 4.87 -13.99
N ILE A 490 -2.31 3.90 -14.21
CA ILE A 490 -1.90 3.41 -15.54
C ILE A 490 -2.24 1.94 -15.82
N GLY A 491 -2.76 1.18 -14.85
CA GLY A 491 -3.04 -0.24 -15.02
C GLY A 491 -3.18 -1.00 -13.70
N VAL A 492 -3.25 -2.33 -13.80
CA VAL A 492 -3.38 -3.28 -12.68
C VAL A 492 -2.25 -4.30 -12.72
N SER A 493 -1.62 -4.58 -11.58
CA SER A 493 -0.58 -5.60 -11.45
C SER A 493 -0.99 -6.75 -10.52
N GLN A 494 -0.63 -7.98 -10.90
CA GLN A 494 -0.87 -9.25 -10.20
C GLN A 494 0.45 -9.99 -9.85
N MET A 495 0.35 -10.83 -8.83
CA MET A 495 1.41 -11.31 -7.96
C MET A 495 0.87 -12.61 -7.19
N PRO A 496 1.67 -13.66 -6.81
CA PRO A 496 1.36 -14.63 -5.67
C PRO A 496 2.22 -14.63 -4.34
N LEU A 497 1.70 -14.87 -3.11
CA LEU A 497 2.11 -14.18 -1.81
C LEU A 497 3.54 -14.42 -1.30
N HIS A 498 4.18 -15.43 -1.85
CA HIS A 498 5.38 -16.07 -1.38
C HIS A 498 6.47 -15.96 -2.44
N ARG A 499 7.63 -15.44 -2.06
CA ARG A 499 8.79 -15.26 -2.95
C ARG A 499 10.01 -16.04 -2.48
N CYS A 500 9.79 -17.22 -1.89
CA CYS A 500 10.82 -17.99 -1.19
C CYS A 500 12.10 -18.24 -2.01
N GLU A 501 11.97 -18.43 -3.34
CA GLU A 501 13.08 -18.55 -4.28
C GLU A 501 14.09 -17.37 -4.22
N VAL A 502 13.64 -16.17 -3.84
CA VAL A 502 14.50 -14.97 -3.69
C VAL A 502 15.48 -15.14 -2.54
N TYR A 503 15.08 -15.79 -1.45
CA TYR A 503 15.99 -16.09 -0.33
C TYR A 503 17.05 -17.13 -0.75
N GLY A 504 16.72 -18.03 -1.66
CA GLY A 504 17.68 -18.84 -2.42
C GLY A 504 17.87 -20.28 -1.92
N LYS A 505 19.11 -20.79 -2.03
CA LYS A 505 19.44 -22.22 -1.93
C LYS A 505 20.37 -22.57 -0.76
N ALA A 506 20.46 -21.71 0.26
CA ALA A 506 21.11 -22.05 1.52
C ALA A 506 20.10 -22.03 2.68
N CYS A 507 20.20 -23.04 3.56
CA CYS A 507 19.34 -23.14 4.74
C CYS A 507 19.40 -21.88 5.62
N ALA A 508 20.60 -21.32 5.80
CA ALA A 508 20.80 -20.11 6.60
C ALA A 508 20.08 -18.88 6.01
N GLU A 509 20.16 -18.67 4.68
CA GLU A 509 19.44 -17.57 4.01
C GLU A 509 17.91 -17.70 4.18
N CYS A 510 17.38 -18.91 4.07
CA CYS A 510 15.96 -19.18 4.27
C CYS A 510 15.50 -19.01 5.72
N CYS A 511 16.35 -19.35 6.69
CA CYS A 511 16.05 -19.22 8.11
C CYS A 511 16.09 -17.75 8.57
N LEU A 512 17.10 -16.98 8.12
CA LEU A 512 17.22 -15.55 8.41
C LEU A 512 16.10 -14.71 7.80
N ALA A 513 15.51 -15.17 6.68
CA ALA A 513 14.40 -14.48 6.04
C ALA A 513 13.19 -14.26 6.98
N ARG A 514 12.95 -15.15 7.96
CA ARG A 514 11.84 -15.10 8.93
C ARG A 514 10.45 -14.88 8.28
N ASP A 515 10.28 -15.35 7.05
CA ASP A 515 9.05 -15.22 6.26
C ASP A 515 8.10 -16.40 6.54
N PRO A 516 6.91 -16.19 7.15
CA PRO A 516 5.97 -17.26 7.50
C PRO A 516 5.52 -18.14 6.31
N TYR A 517 5.53 -17.60 5.08
CA TYR A 517 5.17 -18.37 3.90
C TYR A 517 6.29 -19.30 3.40
N CYS A 518 7.49 -19.23 3.97
CA CYS A 518 8.69 -19.87 3.43
C CYS A 518 9.40 -20.74 4.45
N ALA A 519 9.88 -21.90 4.00
CA ALA A 519 10.64 -22.83 4.81
C ALA A 519 11.70 -23.53 3.95
N TRP A 520 12.81 -23.91 4.59
CA TRP A 520 13.83 -24.74 3.96
C TRP A 520 13.27 -26.16 3.80
N ASP A 521 13.32 -26.76 2.60
CA ASP A 521 12.80 -28.13 2.39
C ASP A 521 13.86 -29.23 2.45
N GLY A 522 15.13 -28.85 2.44
CA GLY A 522 16.29 -29.74 2.28
C GLY A 522 17.15 -29.39 1.06
N THR A 523 16.62 -28.65 0.10
CA THR A 523 17.28 -28.31 -1.17
C THR A 523 17.23 -26.83 -1.53
N GLU A 524 16.10 -26.16 -1.28
CA GLU A 524 15.96 -24.72 -1.47
C GLU A 524 14.95 -24.11 -0.49
N CYS A 525 14.88 -22.78 -0.47
CA CYS A 525 13.83 -22.07 0.27
C CYS A 525 12.54 -22.11 -0.54
N SER A 526 11.56 -22.87 -0.08
CA SER A 526 10.30 -23.11 -0.81
C SER A 526 9.09 -22.80 0.05
N ARG A 527 7.89 -22.83 -0.56
CA ARG A 527 6.65 -22.47 0.13
C ARG A 527 6.37 -23.43 1.31
N TYR A 528 6.09 -22.85 2.47
CA TYR A 528 5.58 -23.58 3.61
C TYR A 528 4.18 -24.14 3.33
N PHE A 529 3.97 -25.39 3.71
CA PHE A 529 2.69 -26.08 3.62
C PHE A 529 2.50 -26.93 4.88
N PRO A 530 1.39 -26.81 5.63
CA PRO A 530 1.12 -27.62 6.82
C PRO A 530 0.82 -29.08 6.43
N MET A 531 1.87 -29.86 6.20
CA MET A 531 1.82 -31.30 5.89
C MET A 531 2.59 -32.11 6.94
N ALA A 532 2.19 -33.37 7.13
CA ALA A 532 2.79 -34.29 8.10
C ALA A 532 4.33 -34.32 8.01
N LYS A 533 4.98 -34.10 9.16
CA LYS A 533 6.41 -33.79 9.36
C LYS A 533 7.38 -34.53 8.41
N ARG A 534 7.88 -33.84 7.38
CA ARG A 534 9.12 -34.23 6.68
C ARG A 534 10.31 -33.83 7.56
N ARG A 535 11.21 -34.78 7.85
CA ARG A 535 12.36 -34.56 8.78
C ARG A 535 13.34 -33.46 8.33
N THR A 536 13.34 -33.09 7.05
CA THR A 536 14.25 -32.10 6.44
C THR A 536 13.73 -30.67 6.48
N ARG A 537 12.44 -30.45 6.74
CA ARG A 537 11.89 -29.08 6.72
C ARG A 537 12.34 -28.27 7.94
N ARG A 538 12.69 -27.00 7.76
CA ARG A 538 13.06 -26.06 8.83
C ARG A 538 12.43 -24.70 8.61
N GLN A 539 11.84 -24.15 9.67
CA GLN A 539 11.35 -22.78 9.74
C GLN A 539 11.53 -22.28 11.18
N ASP A 540 12.01 -21.04 11.35
CA ASP A 540 12.13 -20.37 12.65
C ASP A 540 11.83 -18.89 12.46
N ILE A 541 10.55 -18.54 12.49
CA ILE A 541 10.10 -17.16 12.35
C ILE A 541 10.50 -16.36 13.59
N ARG A 542 10.31 -16.96 14.78
CA ARG A 542 10.44 -16.25 16.04
C ARG A 542 11.87 -15.77 16.33
N ASN A 543 12.88 -16.60 16.13
CA ASN A 543 14.27 -16.26 16.44
C ASN A 543 15.11 -16.05 15.19
N GLY A 544 14.85 -16.80 14.11
CA GLY A 544 15.62 -16.77 12.88
C GLY A 544 17.07 -17.19 13.12
N ASP A 545 17.30 -18.33 13.78
CA ASP A 545 18.64 -18.84 14.13
C ASP A 545 19.13 -19.99 13.22
N PRO A 546 20.02 -19.73 12.24
CA PRO A 546 20.62 -20.79 11.43
C PRO A 546 21.44 -21.81 12.22
N LEU A 547 22.04 -21.44 13.36
CA LEU A 547 23.00 -22.30 14.06
C LEU A 547 22.33 -23.52 14.72
N THR A 548 21.08 -23.38 15.15
CA THR A 548 20.29 -24.51 15.68
C THR A 548 19.43 -25.20 14.63
N GLN A 549 19.03 -24.51 13.57
CA GLN A 549 18.13 -25.06 12.53
C GLN A 549 18.85 -25.80 11.40
N CYS A 550 20.05 -25.35 11.01
CA CYS A 550 20.74 -25.81 9.80
C CYS A 550 21.97 -26.68 10.13
N SER A 551 21.93 -27.96 9.73
CA SER A 551 23.05 -28.89 9.92
C SER A 551 24.26 -28.59 9.03
N ASP A 552 24.02 -28.12 7.80
CA ASP A 552 25.03 -27.96 6.74
C ASP A 552 25.34 -26.49 6.45
N LEU A 553 25.91 -25.80 7.45
CA LEU A 553 26.26 -24.37 7.39
C LEU A 553 27.38 -24.02 6.38
N GLY A 554 27.96 -25.02 5.70
CA GLY A 554 29.20 -24.89 4.92
C GLY A 554 29.12 -25.20 3.42
N GLN A 555 27.94 -25.41 2.83
CA GLN A 555 27.78 -25.75 1.41
C GLN A 555 26.91 -24.78 0.59
N ALA A 556 26.81 -23.52 1.00
CA ALA A 556 26.51 -22.46 0.04
C ALA A 556 27.64 -22.42 -1.00
N THR A 557 27.31 -22.49 -2.29
CA THR A 557 28.30 -22.33 -3.37
C THR A 557 28.85 -20.91 -3.34
N LEU A 558 30.02 -20.73 -2.72
CA LEU A 558 30.75 -19.48 -2.66
C LEU A 558 30.93 -18.92 -4.08
N LEU A 559 30.36 -17.75 -4.35
CA LEU A 559 30.62 -17.02 -5.58
C LEU A 559 32.08 -16.56 -5.58
N ASP A 560 32.84 -16.95 -6.59
CA ASP A 560 34.23 -16.54 -6.80
C ASP A 560 34.28 -15.71 -8.09
N LYS A 561 34.64 -14.43 -7.97
CA LYS A 561 34.64 -13.45 -9.06
C LYS A 561 36.04 -12.87 -9.23
N ILE A 562 36.58 -12.91 -10.44
CA ILE A 562 37.84 -12.20 -10.76
C ILE A 562 37.47 -10.80 -11.24
N VAL A 563 38.11 -9.79 -10.66
CA VAL A 563 37.94 -8.38 -11.02
C VAL A 563 39.30 -7.83 -11.41
N TYR A 564 39.38 -7.19 -12.57
CA TYR A 564 40.57 -6.49 -13.02
C TYR A 564 40.41 -4.99 -12.74
N GLY A 565 41.47 -4.37 -12.23
CA GLY A 565 41.56 -2.92 -12.06
C GLY A 565 42.87 -2.40 -12.65
N VAL A 566 42.94 -1.11 -12.97
CA VAL A 566 44.16 -0.48 -13.50
C VAL A 566 44.79 0.36 -12.38
N GLU A 567 46.12 0.35 -12.26
CA GLU A 567 46.80 1.18 -11.27
C GLU A 567 46.43 2.67 -11.46
N ASN A 568 46.21 3.38 -10.34
CA ASN A 568 45.65 4.74 -10.26
C ASN A 568 44.17 4.90 -10.68
N SER A 569 43.46 3.86 -11.13
CA SER A 569 41.99 3.92 -11.31
C SER A 569 41.24 3.67 -10.00
N SER A 570 39.94 3.96 -10.00
CA SER A 570 39.02 3.47 -8.96
C SER A 570 38.39 2.14 -9.38
N THR A 571 37.99 1.32 -8.40
CA THR A 571 37.27 0.05 -8.62
C THR A 571 36.22 -0.14 -7.53
N PHE A 572 35.05 -0.65 -7.92
CA PHE A 572 33.99 -1.02 -6.99
C PHE A 572 33.84 -2.54 -6.92
N LEU A 573 34.00 -3.11 -5.73
CA LEU A 573 33.74 -4.53 -5.47
C LEU A 573 32.30 -4.66 -4.97
N GLU A 574 31.40 -4.96 -5.89
CA GLU A 574 29.98 -5.15 -5.62
C GLU A 574 29.72 -6.37 -4.72
N CYS A 575 28.99 -6.18 -3.63
CA CYS A 575 28.44 -7.24 -2.79
C CYS A 575 27.23 -6.70 -2.02
N SER A 576 26.06 -7.31 -2.26
CA SER A 576 24.81 -6.93 -1.62
C SER A 576 24.20 -8.17 -0.94
N PRO A 577 23.84 -8.12 0.35
CA PRO A 577 23.16 -9.22 1.02
C PRO A 577 21.70 -9.30 0.56
N LYS A 578 21.14 -10.51 0.49
CA LYS A 578 19.69 -10.68 0.22
C LYS A 578 18.81 -10.14 1.35
N SER A 579 19.27 -10.28 2.60
CA SER A 579 18.60 -9.72 3.77
C SER A 579 18.90 -8.23 3.89
N GLN A 580 17.84 -7.42 3.95
CA GLN A 580 17.91 -5.97 4.19
C GLN A 580 18.38 -5.60 5.62
N ARG A 581 18.58 -6.60 6.49
CA ARG A 581 19.00 -6.44 7.90
C ARG A 581 20.45 -6.87 8.14
N ALA A 582 21.07 -7.57 7.19
CA ALA A 582 22.43 -8.05 7.32
C ALA A 582 23.45 -6.92 7.12
N LEU A 583 24.41 -6.82 8.03
CA LEU A 583 25.53 -5.89 7.91
C LEU A 583 26.65 -6.54 7.08
N THR A 584 27.20 -5.80 6.11
CA THR A 584 28.33 -6.27 5.29
C THR A 584 29.67 -5.90 5.91
N TYR A 585 30.56 -6.89 5.95
CA TYR A 585 31.94 -6.77 6.41
C TYR A 585 32.87 -7.25 5.31
N TRP A 586 33.92 -6.46 5.06
CA TRP A 586 34.95 -6.79 4.08
C TRP A 586 36.26 -7.13 4.77
N GLN A 587 36.91 -8.20 4.32
CA GLN A 587 38.27 -8.58 4.72
C GLN A 587 39.11 -8.77 3.46
N GLY A 588 40.28 -8.16 3.40
CA GLY A 588 41.20 -8.28 2.26
C GLY A 588 42.53 -8.88 2.68
N TRP A 589 43.12 -9.70 1.81
CA TRP A 589 44.46 -10.26 2.01
C TRP A 589 45.20 -10.39 0.68
N SER A 590 46.44 -9.92 0.65
CA SER A 590 47.39 -10.21 -0.42
C SER A 590 48.19 -11.48 -0.07
N ALA A 591 49.02 -11.95 -1.00
CA ALA A 591 49.88 -13.13 -0.78
C ALA A 591 50.88 -13.01 0.38
N LEU A 592 51.06 -11.81 0.97
CA LEU A 592 52.05 -11.54 2.02
C LEU A 592 51.45 -10.97 3.31
N HIS A 593 50.35 -10.21 3.25
CA HIS A 593 49.79 -9.50 4.41
C HIS A 593 48.27 -9.28 4.27
N THR A 594 47.59 -9.11 5.41
CA THR A 594 46.21 -8.59 5.46
C THR A 594 46.17 -7.14 4.97
N ILE A 595 45.20 -6.82 4.11
CA ILE A 595 45.00 -5.47 3.56
C ILE A 595 44.20 -4.64 4.56
N LEU A 596 44.79 -3.56 5.07
CA LEU A 596 44.13 -2.66 5.99
C LEU A 596 43.13 -1.75 5.25
N LEU A 597 41.84 -2.02 5.42
CA LEU A 597 40.74 -1.29 4.78
C LEU A 597 40.43 0.04 5.49
N ALA A 598 41.34 1.01 5.36
CA ALA A 598 41.21 2.36 5.93
C ALA A 598 40.22 3.25 5.15
N GLU A 599 39.36 3.96 5.87
CA GLU A 599 38.18 4.67 5.33
C GLU A 599 38.49 5.79 4.33
N GLU A 600 39.67 6.40 4.40
CA GLU A 600 40.07 7.49 3.47
C GLU A 600 40.19 7.01 2.00
N ARG A 601 40.58 5.75 1.81
CA ARG A 601 40.84 5.10 0.51
C ARG A 601 39.79 4.04 0.15
N PHE A 602 39.21 3.40 1.15
CA PHE A 602 38.15 2.40 1.00
C PHE A 602 36.83 2.93 1.56
N ILE A 603 35.86 3.24 0.71
CA ILE A 603 34.50 3.53 1.17
C ILE A 603 33.70 2.22 1.21
N ARG A 604 33.12 1.90 2.37
CA ARG A 604 32.12 0.83 2.49
C ARG A 604 30.75 1.41 2.17
N THR A 605 29.97 0.71 1.37
CA THR A 605 28.57 1.05 1.07
C THR A 605 27.71 -0.19 1.22
N ASP A 606 26.39 -0.03 1.34
CA ASP A 606 25.45 -1.14 1.50
C ASP A 606 25.46 -2.11 0.30
N GLN A 607 26.00 -1.67 -0.84
CA GLN A 607 26.13 -2.43 -2.09
C GLN A 607 27.55 -2.94 -2.38
N GLY A 608 28.55 -2.64 -1.54
CA GLY A 608 29.92 -3.12 -1.75
C GLY A 608 31.05 -2.26 -1.18
N LEU A 609 32.24 -2.40 -1.78
CA LEU A 609 33.48 -1.72 -1.37
C LEU A 609 34.05 -0.89 -2.52
N LEU A 610 34.06 0.44 -2.38
CA LEU A 610 34.71 1.34 -3.33
C LEU A 610 36.18 1.56 -2.93
N ILE A 611 37.10 1.13 -3.80
CA ILE A 611 38.52 1.46 -3.73
C ILE A 611 38.73 2.72 -4.58
N ARG A 612 39.04 3.84 -3.93
CA ARG A 612 39.15 5.15 -4.60
C ARG A 612 40.33 5.25 -5.56
N THR A 613 41.45 4.64 -5.18
CA THR A 613 42.71 4.62 -5.93
C THR A 613 43.37 3.27 -5.75
N LEU A 614 43.54 2.52 -6.83
CA LEU A 614 44.22 1.23 -6.84
C LEU A 614 45.74 1.40 -6.86
N SER A 615 46.42 0.65 -6.00
CA SER A 615 47.84 0.35 -6.13
C SER A 615 48.04 -1.14 -6.42
N LYS A 616 49.15 -1.50 -7.07
CA LYS A 616 49.60 -2.88 -7.26
C LYS A 616 49.55 -3.74 -5.98
N LYS A 617 49.76 -3.12 -4.81
CA LYS A 617 49.69 -3.73 -3.47
C LYS A 617 48.28 -4.16 -3.03
N ASP A 618 47.24 -3.61 -3.64
CA ASP A 618 45.84 -3.95 -3.39
C ASP A 618 45.41 -5.22 -4.17
N SER A 619 46.28 -5.78 -5.02
CA SER A 619 46.03 -7.10 -5.62
C SER A 619 45.96 -8.18 -4.55
N GLY A 620 44.91 -8.99 -4.58
CA GLY A 620 44.66 -9.98 -3.55
C GLY A 620 43.25 -10.53 -3.57
N ILE A 621 42.89 -11.25 -2.51
CA ILE A 621 41.55 -11.82 -2.33
C ILE A 621 40.82 -10.97 -1.29
N TYR A 622 39.59 -10.59 -1.62
CA TYR A 622 38.66 -9.87 -0.78
C TYR A 622 37.46 -10.76 -0.51
N LEU A 623 37.13 -11.00 0.76
CA LEU A 623 35.87 -11.63 1.16
C LEU A 623 34.87 -10.57 1.61
N CYS A 624 33.67 -10.69 1.07
CA CYS A 624 32.47 -10.05 1.60
C CYS A 624 31.74 -11.04 2.49
N GLN A 625 31.46 -10.63 3.73
CA GLN A 625 30.72 -11.41 4.73
C GLN A 625 29.49 -10.64 5.18
N ALA A 626 28.37 -11.33 5.33
CA ALA A 626 27.15 -10.82 5.93
C ALA A 626 27.04 -11.29 7.38
N VAL A 627 26.68 -10.39 8.29
CA VAL A 627 26.41 -10.68 9.70
C VAL A 627 24.98 -10.27 10.04
N GLU A 628 24.20 -11.21 10.58
CA GLU A 628 22.83 -10.99 11.03
C GLU A 628 22.54 -11.87 12.26
N HIS A 629 21.94 -11.29 13.31
CA HIS A 629 21.64 -11.96 14.59
C HIS A 629 22.80 -12.80 15.21
N GLY A 630 24.05 -12.42 14.95
CA GLY A 630 25.25 -13.13 15.43
C GLY A 630 25.69 -14.31 14.55
N PHE A 631 24.92 -14.66 13.52
CA PHE A 631 25.37 -15.54 12.45
C PHE A 631 26.21 -14.76 11.43
N MET A 632 27.26 -15.39 10.90
CA MET A 632 28.16 -14.80 9.89
C MET A 632 28.34 -15.77 8.72
N GLN A 633 28.08 -15.31 7.49
CA GLN A 633 28.29 -16.07 6.27
C GLN A 633 29.12 -15.28 5.24
N THR A 634 29.97 -15.97 4.49
CA THR A 634 30.70 -15.38 3.36
C THR A 634 29.81 -15.41 2.11
N LEU A 635 29.49 -14.23 1.57
CA LEU A 635 28.64 -14.09 0.38
C LEU A 635 29.43 -14.23 -0.92
N LEU A 636 30.59 -13.58 -0.98
CA LEU A 636 31.37 -13.40 -2.20
C LEU A 636 32.86 -13.42 -1.87
N LYS A 637 33.61 -14.14 -2.71
CA LYS A 637 35.06 -14.04 -2.83
C LYS A 637 35.39 -13.28 -4.11
N VAL A 638 36.15 -12.21 -3.99
CA VAL A 638 36.66 -11.45 -5.13
C VAL A 638 38.17 -11.60 -5.20
N THR A 639 38.69 -12.04 -6.33
CA THR A 639 40.12 -11.98 -6.63
C THR A 639 40.37 -10.73 -7.45
N LEU A 640 41.01 -9.72 -6.86
CA LEU A 640 41.34 -8.45 -7.50
C LEU A 640 42.76 -8.53 -8.07
N GLU A 641 42.88 -8.35 -9.38
CA GLU A 641 44.16 -8.24 -10.08
C GLU A 641 44.36 -6.79 -10.57
N VAL A 642 45.37 -6.11 -10.04
CA VAL A 642 45.71 -4.74 -10.47
C VAL A 642 46.74 -4.80 -11.59
N ILE A 643 46.33 -4.36 -12.77
CA ILE A 643 47.16 -4.24 -13.96
C ILE A 643 47.96 -2.94 -13.86
N ASP A 644 49.28 -3.07 -13.97
CA ASP A 644 50.22 -1.96 -14.06
C ASP A 644 49.96 -1.11 -15.31
N THR A 645 50.02 0.21 -15.19
CA THR A 645 49.82 1.14 -16.30
C THR A 645 50.78 0.90 -17.46
N GLU A 646 52.06 0.59 -17.20
CA GLU A 646 53.05 0.31 -18.26
C GLU A 646 52.70 -0.98 -19.00
N ARG A 647 52.24 -2.00 -18.26
CA ARG A 647 51.87 -3.31 -18.81
C ARG A 647 50.54 -3.27 -19.58
N LEU A 648 49.68 -2.28 -19.32
CA LEU A 648 48.46 -2.07 -20.10
C LEU A 648 48.79 -1.52 -21.50
N GLU A 649 49.77 -0.62 -21.62
CA GLU A 649 50.24 -0.11 -22.91
C GLU A 649 50.84 -1.24 -23.77
N ASP A 650 51.70 -2.09 -23.20
CA ASP A 650 52.24 -3.30 -23.87
C ASP A 650 51.13 -4.25 -24.38
N LEU A 651 50.06 -4.45 -23.59
CA LEU A 651 48.94 -5.31 -23.96
C LEU A 651 48.11 -4.72 -25.10
N LEU A 652 47.99 -3.38 -25.17
CA LEU A 652 47.28 -2.69 -26.24
C LEU A 652 48.10 -2.70 -27.56
N HIS A 653 49.42 -2.50 -27.49
CA HIS A 653 50.28 -2.49 -28.68
C HIS A 653 50.47 -3.86 -29.33
N ARG A 654 50.43 -4.95 -28.55
CA ARG A 654 50.61 -6.33 -29.08
C ARG A 654 49.44 -6.80 -29.97
N ASP A 655 48.25 -6.23 -29.81
CA ASP A 655 47.09 -6.53 -30.66
C ASP A 655 47.14 -5.77 -32.00
N GLU A 656 47.88 -4.66 -32.11
CA GLU A 656 48.10 -3.96 -33.38
C GLU A 656 49.14 -4.68 -34.27
N GLU A 657 50.25 -5.15 -33.70
CA GLU A 657 51.27 -5.89 -34.46
C GLU A 657 50.77 -7.25 -34.99
N THR A 658 49.91 -7.93 -34.25
CA THR A 658 49.33 -9.22 -34.67
C THR A 658 48.25 -9.05 -35.75
N ALA A 659 47.58 -7.90 -35.83
CA ALA A 659 46.67 -7.56 -36.92
C ALA A 659 47.39 -7.20 -38.24
N ALA A 660 48.66 -6.77 -38.18
CA ALA A 660 49.43 -6.32 -39.33
C ALA A 660 50.14 -7.43 -40.14
N ASN A 661 50.39 -8.60 -39.53
CA ASN A 661 51.27 -9.65 -40.10
C ASN A 661 50.58 -11.03 -40.22
N SER A 662 49.53 -11.13 -41.04
CA SER A 662 48.93 -12.42 -41.43
C SER A 662 48.59 -12.46 -42.93
N PRO A 663 49.21 -13.36 -43.73
CA PRO A 663 48.88 -13.50 -45.15
C PRO A 663 47.62 -14.34 -45.35
N VAL A 664 46.82 -13.97 -46.35
CA VAL A 664 45.57 -14.65 -46.72
C VAL A 664 45.83 -15.99 -47.40
N GLN A 665 45.37 -17.10 -46.82
CA GLN A 665 45.07 -18.34 -47.55
C GLN A 665 43.83 -19.04 -46.97
N ASP A 666 42.97 -19.53 -47.87
CA ASP A 666 41.78 -20.32 -47.57
C ASP A 666 42.11 -21.69 -46.93
N LEU A 667 41.29 -22.11 -45.95
CA LEU A 667 40.78 -23.48 -45.84
C LEU A 667 39.68 -23.59 -44.75
N SER A 668 38.93 -24.68 -44.78
CA SER A 668 37.52 -24.72 -44.34
C SER A 668 37.21 -25.50 -43.06
N SER A 669 36.05 -25.18 -42.48
CA SER A 669 35.24 -25.99 -41.54
C SER A 669 35.59 -25.92 -40.03
N PRO A 670 34.62 -26.21 -39.12
CA PRO A 670 34.45 -25.35 -37.94
C PRO A 670 34.73 -26.00 -36.57
N ARG A 671 35.06 -25.16 -35.59
CA ARG A 671 34.81 -25.40 -34.15
C ARG A 671 34.48 -24.08 -33.45
N GLU A 672 33.34 -24.03 -32.79
CA GLU A 672 32.83 -22.85 -32.10
C GLU A 672 33.56 -22.62 -30.76
N THR A 673 33.92 -21.38 -30.48
CA THR A 673 34.21 -20.86 -29.13
C THR A 673 33.61 -19.44 -28.99
N PRO A 674 33.18 -18.99 -27.79
CA PRO A 674 32.27 -17.85 -27.67
C PRO A 674 32.94 -16.47 -27.83
N ASN A 675 32.17 -15.50 -28.35
CA ASN A 675 32.58 -14.12 -28.64
C ASN A 675 32.93 -13.29 -27.38
N HIS A 676 34.15 -13.41 -26.85
CA HIS A 676 34.68 -12.50 -25.82
C HIS A 676 35.30 -11.19 -26.37
N LYS A 677 35.41 -11.01 -27.70
CA LYS A 677 36.24 -9.96 -28.32
C LYS A 677 35.55 -8.60 -28.60
N LEU A 678 34.24 -8.48 -28.44
CA LEU A 678 33.51 -7.26 -28.82
C LEU A 678 33.37 -6.22 -27.69
N TRP A 679 33.21 -6.65 -26.43
CA TRP A 679 32.94 -5.75 -25.30
C TRP A 679 34.10 -4.81 -24.94
N TYR A 680 35.34 -5.21 -25.20
CA TYR A 680 36.54 -4.45 -24.78
C TYR A 680 36.72 -3.10 -25.52
N ARG A 681 36.25 -2.97 -26.76
CA ARG A 681 36.40 -1.73 -27.54
C ARG A 681 35.48 -0.60 -27.09
N ASP A 682 34.28 -0.93 -26.63
CA ASP A 682 33.28 0.06 -26.20
C ASP A 682 33.55 0.60 -24.79
N PHE A 683 34.40 -0.05 -24.01
CA PHE A 683 34.83 0.43 -22.69
C PHE A 683 35.98 1.45 -22.78
N LEU A 684 36.88 1.29 -23.75
CA LEU A 684 38.05 2.16 -23.93
C LEU A 684 37.66 3.59 -24.36
N SER A 685 36.56 3.74 -25.12
CA SER A 685 36.01 5.04 -25.52
C SER A 685 35.38 5.84 -24.37
N LEU A 686 35.12 5.20 -23.22
CA LEU A 686 34.65 5.84 -22.00
C LEU A 686 35.78 6.13 -21.00
N ALA A 687 36.85 5.33 -20.99
CA ALA A 687 37.98 5.48 -20.06
C ALA A 687 39.01 6.54 -20.50
N PHE A 688 39.31 6.67 -21.79
CA PHE A 688 40.38 7.55 -22.30
C PHE A 688 39.88 8.90 -22.84
N ALA A 689 39.23 9.68 -21.98
CA ALA A 689 38.94 11.10 -22.23
C ALA A 689 39.87 12.01 -21.40
N ASN A 690 41.19 11.88 -21.59
CA ASN A 690 42.17 12.61 -20.76
C ASN A 690 42.34 14.08 -21.25
N PRO A 691 42.44 15.08 -20.36
CA PRO A 691 42.47 16.49 -20.75
C PRO A 691 43.90 16.97 -20.97
N HIS A 692 44.24 17.37 -22.21
CA HIS A 692 45.11 18.50 -22.57
C HIS A 692 45.48 18.43 -24.07
N GLY A 693 44.57 18.90 -24.93
CA GLY A 693 44.80 19.10 -26.36
C GLY A 693 44.25 20.45 -26.82
N HIS A 694 45.10 21.47 -26.87
CA HIS A 694 44.70 22.85 -27.17
C HIS A 694 44.49 23.12 -28.68
N VAL A 695 43.46 22.53 -29.30
CA VAL A 695 42.80 23.07 -30.51
C VAL A 695 41.30 22.69 -30.47
N HIS A 696 40.39 23.55 -30.93
CA HIS A 696 38.92 23.35 -31.03
C HIS A 696 38.04 23.49 -29.77
N ALA A 697 38.38 24.40 -28.84
CA ALA A 697 37.50 24.75 -27.71
C ALA A 697 36.45 25.88 -27.96
N HIS A 698 36.23 26.31 -29.22
CA HIS A 698 35.37 27.48 -29.52
C HIS A 698 33.98 27.19 -30.13
N GLY A 699 33.68 25.95 -30.54
CA GLY A 699 32.42 25.62 -31.23
C GLY A 699 31.22 25.28 -30.34
N LEU A 700 31.46 24.65 -29.19
CA LEU A 700 30.39 24.03 -28.37
C LEU A 700 29.87 24.93 -27.24
N ALA A 701 30.72 25.77 -26.64
CA ALA A 701 30.31 26.67 -25.55
C ALA A 701 29.23 27.70 -25.97
N ALA A 702 29.21 28.09 -27.25
CA ALA A 702 28.23 29.03 -27.79
C ALA A 702 26.80 28.45 -27.84
N LYS A 703 26.64 27.14 -28.09
CA LYS A 703 25.32 26.49 -28.13
C LYS A 703 24.69 26.30 -26.74
N TRP A 704 25.49 26.05 -25.71
CA TRP A 704 24.98 25.81 -24.36
C TRP A 704 24.56 27.10 -23.63
N LYS A 705 25.24 28.23 -23.85
CA LYS A 705 24.76 29.55 -23.34
C LYS A 705 23.39 29.93 -23.91
N HIS A 706 23.18 29.72 -25.21
CA HIS A 706 21.94 30.13 -25.89
C HIS A 706 20.69 29.32 -25.46
N LEU A 707 20.86 28.14 -24.82
CA LEU A 707 19.75 27.38 -24.25
C LEU A 707 19.40 27.81 -22.81
N GLN A 708 20.38 28.09 -21.95
CA GLN A 708 20.11 28.51 -20.57
C GLN A 708 19.51 29.91 -20.46
N GLU A 709 19.84 30.82 -21.39
CA GLU A 709 19.25 32.18 -21.41
C GLU A 709 17.76 32.19 -21.77
N ARG A 710 17.23 31.14 -22.43
CA ARG A 710 15.78 31.00 -22.72
C ARG A 710 14.94 30.47 -21.55
N GLN A 711 15.55 30.01 -20.45
CA GLN A 711 14.82 29.51 -19.27
C GLN A 711 14.87 30.43 -18.04
N LYS A 712 15.69 31.49 -18.02
CA LYS A 712 15.74 32.48 -16.92
C LYS A 712 14.91 33.77 -17.17
N GLY A 713 13.97 33.72 -18.11
CA GLY A 713 13.22 34.87 -18.60
C GLY A 713 11.74 34.95 -18.21
N ARG A 714 11.35 34.71 -16.95
CA ARG A 714 10.03 35.11 -16.38
C ARG A 714 9.93 34.87 -14.85
N ASN A 715 10.44 35.81 -14.05
CA ASN A 715 9.84 36.24 -12.75
C ASN A 715 10.71 37.26 -11.98
N ARG A 716 10.35 38.55 -12.07
CA ARG A 716 10.54 39.63 -11.08
C ARG A 716 9.62 40.78 -11.54
N ARG A 717 8.45 40.95 -10.93
CA ARG A 717 8.18 41.86 -9.79
C ARG A 717 8.64 43.30 -10.02
N THR A 718 7.68 44.19 -10.24
CA THR A 718 7.77 45.63 -9.93
C THR A 718 6.79 45.93 -8.79
N HIS A 719 7.16 46.87 -7.91
CA HIS A 719 6.37 47.29 -6.76
C HIS A 719 5.41 48.45 -7.12
N GLU A 720 4.33 48.50 -6.34
CA GLU A 720 3.48 49.64 -5.90
C GLU A 720 3.61 51.03 -6.56
N LEU A 721 2.45 51.61 -6.86
CA LEU A 721 2.11 53.03 -6.64
C LEU A 721 0.58 53.19 -6.49
N GLU A 722 0.13 54.34 -5.98
CA GLU A 722 -1.11 54.49 -5.19
C GLU A 722 -2.45 54.69 -5.95
N ARG A 723 -3.53 54.64 -5.14
CA ARG A 723 -4.96 55.04 -5.30
C ARG A 723 -5.20 56.29 -6.21
N ALA A 724 -6.41 56.58 -6.73
CA ALA A 724 -7.75 56.57 -6.09
C ALA A 724 -8.95 56.50 -7.11
N PRO A 725 -10.23 56.92 -6.83
CA PRO A 725 -11.40 56.04 -7.04
C PRO A 725 -12.51 56.57 -8.00
N ARG A 726 -13.59 55.76 -8.17
CA ARG A 726 -15.02 56.06 -8.59
C ARG A 726 -15.52 55.06 -9.64
N SER A 727 -16.50 54.20 -9.34
CA SER A 727 -17.98 54.39 -9.34
C SER A 727 -18.61 54.55 -10.74
N VAL A 728 -19.38 53.55 -11.19
CA VAL A 728 -20.86 53.53 -11.23
C VAL A 728 -21.30 52.12 -10.89
#